data_AF-A0A1F8JJV1-F1
#
_entry.id   AF-A0A1F8JJV1-F1
#
_cell.length_a   1.000
_cell.length_b   1.000
_cell.length_c   1.000
_cell.angle_alpha   90.00
_cell.angle_beta   90.00
_cell.angle_gamma   90.00
#
_symmetry.space_group_name_H-M   'P 1'
#
loop_
_entity.id
_entity.type
_entity.pdbx_description
1 polymer ?
#
loop_
_entity_poly.entity_id
_entity_poly.type
_entity_poly.pdbx_seq_one_letter_code
_entity_poly.pdbx_strand_id
1 'polypeptide(L)'
;MTEEDLTEHTNILEAVNNLSSIAEINLKGVAGKTRPGGQILEAHRWFDAKNEVKTIGRVKGTLKTVHKYLKYIYAKETGEVRDPHIQKGIRSIMELAKEAAEKIDTYYSLQGYQKIAESNEFKSLLDFYKKKILSKFKETLEEEEKWQEELQREEDVLDIQRRGLKDLESVIRDRDYELFYLTKEDGSLFFNTNLLRHIRLVTDFDQIIAAFREEDPLLKLQVFEDRMVMHLAKHIALHIRLPLTAFLKSAGKYRDDIFIRTIFKAILALFLASNAKNSILTTTTRTCRQFFRDFMTYYKEALNSIDYRAVMEGEVQDGFMILAAELLHAFAQAIYTHKKDHREILAYLLSMISFGEKDAKVQNAQILFHMTLDFHDELTAKLQHFPSGPLFKALDVFHAREYETHFDPFLLGDFPTYTFSVKENGRTVRFLQFGSPTVQRKIDEAHILQEFRALVRSFAAAEDKILIVNLQDRTHWKDHARSKAIETFQQGAEFRPAIEVVTLAVNTPFYQQTDDYFDMHSKADFTQALYEQITGGEACGYFFPHKILDDKVKKIIEFTSRTFFGESKNINRKERLDFIELVHTFLIIHLIFSLKCTFVGIMGKDGLDLASVFSAGLFAVFHLFNERVWKEEEYTFFLALMFAPTLLLRERAVDGMRLSRTVSMLSTFAGIGEKKWESTKSSLASLLEFHPDDLTLQLKELT
;
A
#
# COMPACT_ATOMS: atom_id res chain seq x y z
N MET A 1 19.95 -28.33 -25.01
CA MET A 1 19.37 -28.24 -23.66
C MET A 1 18.71 -29.56 -23.38
N THR A 2 19.23 -30.31 -22.42
CA THR A 2 18.62 -31.56 -21.95
C THR A 2 17.34 -31.23 -21.18
N GLU A 3 16.39 -32.17 -21.08
CA GLU A 3 15.14 -32.03 -20.32
C GLU A 3 15.38 -31.66 -18.84
N GLU A 4 16.57 -31.97 -18.30
CA GLU A 4 17.00 -31.65 -16.94
C GLU A 4 17.45 -30.19 -16.75
N ASP A 5 17.88 -29.49 -17.80
CA ASP A 5 18.29 -28.07 -17.71
C ASP A 5 17.09 -27.11 -17.66
N LEU A 6 15.87 -27.59 -17.93
CA LEU A 6 14.63 -26.78 -17.98
C LEU A 6 13.82 -26.82 -16.68
N THR A 7 14.18 -27.66 -15.72
CA THR A 7 13.55 -27.67 -14.39
C THR A 7 14.35 -26.80 -13.43
N GLU A 8 14.14 -25.48 -13.52
CA GLU A 8 14.33 -24.61 -12.35
C GLU A 8 13.61 -25.26 -11.15
N HIS A 9 14.19 -25.18 -9.96
CA HIS A 9 13.63 -25.76 -8.74
C HIS A 9 12.30 -25.08 -8.35
N THR A 10 11.23 -25.37 -9.08
CA THR A 10 9.89 -24.86 -8.83
C THR A 10 9.42 -25.40 -7.49
N ASN A 11 9.27 -24.51 -6.52
CA ASN A 11 8.71 -24.87 -5.23
C ASN A 11 7.20 -25.11 -5.33
N ILE A 12 6.57 -25.70 -4.31
CA ILE A 12 5.15 -26.04 -4.38
C ILE A 12 4.23 -24.80 -4.50
N LEU A 13 4.60 -23.67 -3.90
CA LEU A 13 3.86 -22.41 -4.01
C LEU A 13 3.86 -21.89 -5.44
N GLU A 14 5.04 -21.88 -6.08
CA GLU A 14 5.21 -21.50 -7.48
C GLU A 14 4.45 -22.45 -8.40
N ALA A 15 4.44 -23.75 -8.09
CA ALA A 15 3.66 -24.72 -8.84
C ALA A 15 2.14 -24.43 -8.75
N VAL A 16 1.62 -24.12 -7.57
CA VAL A 16 0.20 -23.78 -7.37
C VAL A 16 -0.14 -22.45 -8.06
N ASN A 17 0.71 -21.43 -7.96
CA ASN A 17 0.55 -20.17 -8.68
C ASN A 17 0.53 -20.37 -10.20
N ASN A 18 1.42 -21.22 -10.73
CA ASN A 18 1.41 -21.58 -12.14
C ASN A 18 0.08 -22.24 -12.54
N LEU A 19 -0.41 -23.24 -11.79
CA LEU A 19 -1.69 -23.90 -12.10
C LEU A 19 -2.86 -22.92 -12.04
N SER A 20 -2.92 -22.04 -11.05
CA SER A 20 -3.96 -21.02 -10.96
C SER A 20 -3.93 -20.07 -12.16
N SER A 21 -2.75 -19.56 -12.54
CA SER A 21 -2.63 -18.69 -13.72
C SER A 21 -3.06 -19.38 -15.02
N ILE A 22 -2.85 -20.70 -15.14
CA ILE A 22 -3.33 -21.49 -16.27
C ILE A 22 -4.85 -21.63 -16.26
N ALA A 23 -5.44 -21.91 -15.09
CA ALA A 23 -6.89 -22.08 -14.94
C ALA A 23 -7.68 -20.81 -15.31
N GLU A 24 -7.08 -19.63 -15.11
CA GLU A 24 -7.67 -18.31 -15.40
C GLU A 24 -7.73 -17.94 -16.87
N ILE A 25 -7.04 -18.67 -17.77
CA ILE A 25 -6.99 -18.33 -19.19
C ILE A 25 -8.40 -18.33 -19.79
N ASN A 26 -8.78 -17.20 -20.39
CA ASN A 26 -10.00 -17.09 -21.17
C ASN A 26 -9.76 -17.35 -22.66
N LEU A 27 -10.04 -18.58 -23.08
CA LEU A 27 -9.87 -19.03 -24.47
C LEU A 27 -10.99 -18.57 -25.41
N LYS A 28 -12.11 -18.02 -24.88
CA LYS A 28 -13.30 -17.66 -25.69
C LYS A 28 -13.04 -16.50 -26.66
N GLY A 29 -12.01 -15.67 -26.42
CA GLY A 29 -11.61 -14.57 -27.33
C GLY A 29 -10.57 -14.96 -28.40
N VAL A 30 -9.92 -16.11 -28.24
CA VAL A 30 -8.79 -16.55 -29.10
C VAL A 30 -9.28 -17.21 -30.39
N ALA A 31 -10.51 -17.76 -30.37
CA ALA A 31 -11.07 -18.55 -31.47
C ALA A 31 -11.49 -17.73 -32.73
N GLY A 32 -11.34 -16.40 -32.75
CA GLY A 32 -11.99 -15.56 -33.77
C GLY A 32 -11.12 -14.60 -34.59
N LYS A 33 -9.88 -14.29 -34.23
CA LYS A 33 -9.07 -13.30 -34.98
C LYS A 33 -7.58 -13.64 -34.99
N THR A 34 -7.07 -14.02 -36.15
CA THR A 34 -5.67 -13.96 -36.57
C THR A 34 -5.22 -12.49 -36.72
N ARG A 35 -5.22 -11.73 -35.62
CA ARG A 35 -4.43 -10.48 -35.54
C ARG A 35 -3.23 -10.71 -34.62
N PRO A 36 -2.06 -10.15 -34.93
CA PRO A 36 -0.88 -10.21 -34.08
C PRO A 36 -1.15 -9.34 -32.85
N GLY A 37 -1.74 -9.95 -31.84
CA GLY A 37 -2.05 -9.36 -30.53
C GLY A 37 -1.88 -10.41 -29.45
N GLY A 38 -0.71 -11.06 -29.44
CA GLY A 38 -0.30 -12.09 -28.48
C GLY A 38 0.09 -11.57 -27.09
N GLN A 39 -0.17 -10.30 -26.78
CA GLN A 39 0.30 -9.65 -25.56
C GLN A 39 -0.32 -10.21 -24.26
N ILE A 40 -1.50 -10.85 -24.32
CA ILE A 40 -2.17 -11.37 -23.10
C ILE A 40 -1.51 -12.65 -22.59
N LEU A 41 -1.01 -13.52 -23.47
CA LEU A 41 -0.41 -14.80 -23.08
C LEU A 41 1.11 -14.71 -22.82
N GLU A 42 1.82 -13.77 -23.47
CA GLU A 42 3.27 -13.56 -23.27
C GLU A 42 3.66 -13.07 -21.86
N ALA A 43 2.69 -12.62 -21.05
CA ALA A 43 2.93 -12.16 -19.68
C ALA A 43 3.13 -13.30 -18.66
N HIS A 44 2.70 -14.53 -18.97
CA HIS A 44 2.73 -15.62 -18.00
C HIS A 44 4.04 -16.42 -18.05
N ARG A 45 4.70 -16.58 -16.90
CA ARG A 45 6.01 -17.27 -16.77
C ARG A 45 6.02 -18.69 -17.32
N TRP A 46 4.89 -19.40 -17.32
CA TRP A 46 4.81 -20.78 -17.80
C TRP A 46 4.64 -20.87 -19.34
N PHE A 47 4.21 -19.80 -20.00
CA PHE A 47 3.89 -19.78 -21.43
C PHE A 47 5.02 -19.18 -22.27
N ASP A 48 5.41 -19.89 -23.33
CA ASP A 48 6.34 -19.42 -24.35
C ASP A 48 5.69 -19.63 -25.73
N ALA A 49 5.15 -18.55 -26.28
CA ALA A 49 4.45 -18.56 -27.57
C ALA A 49 5.30 -19.11 -28.72
N LYS A 50 6.63 -19.01 -28.60
CA LYS A 50 7.61 -19.41 -29.62
C LYS A 50 8.17 -20.81 -29.35
N ASN A 51 7.93 -21.38 -28.16
CA ASN A 51 8.51 -22.65 -27.75
C ASN A 51 7.49 -23.50 -26.97
N GLU A 52 6.69 -24.26 -27.71
CA GLU A 52 5.70 -25.21 -27.20
C GLU A 52 6.32 -26.26 -26.28
N VAL A 53 7.44 -26.86 -26.69
CA VAL A 53 8.15 -27.90 -25.92
C VAL A 53 8.51 -27.38 -24.53
N LYS A 54 8.97 -26.13 -24.46
CA LYS A 54 9.29 -25.46 -23.20
C LYS A 54 8.04 -25.19 -22.35
N THR A 55 6.95 -24.76 -22.96
CA THR A 55 5.66 -24.54 -22.27
C THR A 55 5.13 -25.85 -21.66
N ILE A 56 5.04 -26.91 -22.46
CA ILE A 56 4.61 -28.24 -21.99
C ILE A 56 5.57 -28.78 -20.93
N GLY A 57 6.88 -28.60 -21.11
CA GLY A 57 7.90 -28.97 -20.13
C GLY A 57 7.69 -28.30 -18.76
N ARG A 58 7.40 -26.99 -18.75
CA ARG A 58 7.12 -26.22 -17.52
C ARG A 58 5.85 -26.68 -16.81
N VAL A 59 4.78 -26.96 -17.57
CA VAL A 59 3.51 -27.46 -17.01
C VAL A 59 3.70 -28.87 -16.43
N LYS A 60 4.41 -29.75 -17.15
CA LYS A 60 4.77 -31.09 -16.63
C LYS A 60 5.64 -30.98 -15.38
N GLY A 61 6.60 -30.06 -15.34
CA GLY A 61 7.41 -29.77 -14.15
C GLY A 61 6.56 -29.36 -12.96
N THR A 62 5.61 -28.46 -13.20
CA THR A 62 4.61 -28.00 -12.20
C THR A 62 3.80 -29.17 -11.62
N LEU A 63 3.26 -30.05 -12.47
CA LEU A 63 2.51 -31.23 -12.05
C LEU A 63 3.39 -32.24 -11.28
N LYS A 64 4.66 -32.42 -11.69
CA LYS A 64 5.63 -33.26 -10.98
C LYS A 64 5.90 -32.73 -9.56
N THR A 65 6.05 -31.41 -9.41
CA THR A 65 6.24 -30.77 -8.10
C THR A 65 5.04 -31.02 -7.18
N VAL A 66 3.81 -30.82 -7.68
CA VAL A 66 2.58 -31.13 -6.93
C VAL A 66 2.52 -32.60 -6.52
N HIS A 67 2.84 -33.51 -7.43
CA HIS A 67 2.85 -34.95 -7.14
C HIS A 67 3.88 -35.32 -6.07
N LYS A 68 5.09 -34.77 -6.15
CA LYS A 68 6.14 -34.97 -5.13
C LYS A 68 5.68 -34.48 -3.76
N TYR A 69 4.99 -33.34 -3.72
CA TYR A 69 4.45 -32.78 -2.49
C TYR A 69 3.33 -33.65 -1.88
N LEU A 70 2.36 -34.12 -2.68
CA LEU A 70 1.32 -35.03 -2.17
C LEU A 70 1.91 -36.35 -1.63
N LYS A 71 2.95 -36.87 -2.28
CA LYS A 71 3.70 -38.04 -1.78
C LYS A 71 4.38 -37.75 -0.45
N TYR A 72 4.95 -36.55 -0.29
CA TYR A 72 5.58 -36.12 0.95
C TYR A 72 4.58 -36.03 2.10
N ILE A 73 3.45 -35.34 1.92
CA ILE A 73 2.38 -35.28 2.95
C ILE A 73 1.92 -36.69 3.32
N TYR A 74 1.67 -37.53 2.32
CA TYR A 74 1.21 -38.90 2.54
C TYR A 74 2.23 -39.76 3.31
N ALA A 75 3.52 -39.54 3.09
CA ALA A 75 4.61 -40.32 3.66
C ALA A 75 4.99 -39.88 5.09
N LYS A 76 4.96 -38.57 5.39
CA LYS A 76 5.40 -38.05 6.69
C LYS A 76 4.38 -38.23 7.82
N GLU A 77 3.07 -38.05 7.58
CA GLU A 77 2.08 -38.10 8.66
C GLU A 77 0.72 -38.68 8.21
N THR A 78 0.56 -40.00 8.27
CA THR A 78 -0.71 -40.67 7.92
C THR A 78 -1.92 -40.26 8.79
N GLY A 79 -1.70 -39.61 9.93
CA GLY A 79 -2.74 -39.08 10.82
C GLY A 79 -3.30 -37.73 10.37
N GLU A 80 -2.48 -36.89 9.75
CA GLU A 80 -2.82 -35.50 9.37
C GLU A 80 -3.54 -35.39 8.02
N VAL A 81 -3.42 -36.40 7.14
CA VAL A 81 -4.32 -36.52 5.97
C VAL A 81 -5.79 -36.66 6.40
N ARG A 82 -6.05 -36.98 7.68
CA ARG A 82 -7.41 -37.00 8.25
C ARG A 82 -7.88 -35.64 8.77
N ASP A 83 -6.99 -34.65 8.85
CA ASP A 83 -7.32 -33.29 9.23
C ASP A 83 -8.20 -32.65 8.13
N PRO A 84 -9.40 -32.14 8.48
CA PRO A 84 -10.29 -31.47 7.52
C PRO A 84 -9.62 -30.31 6.76
N HIS A 85 -8.75 -29.53 7.40
CA HIS A 85 -8.05 -28.40 6.74
C HIS A 85 -7.07 -28.90 5.69
N ILE A 86 -6.30 -29.96 6.00
CA ILE A 86 -5.35 -30.56 5.05
C ILE A 86 -6.08 -31.21 3.88
N GLN A 87 -7.21 -31.88 4.15
CA GLN A 87 -8.06 -32.44 3.10
C GLN A 87 -8.56 -31.38 2.14
N LYS A 88 -8.97 -30.23 2.68
CA LYS A 88 -9.48 -29.10 1.92
C LYS A 88 -8.44 -28.57 0.93
N GLY A 89 -7.25 -28.20 1.38
CA GLY A 89 -6.25 -27.66 0.44
C GLY A 89 -5.68 -28.70 -0.54
N ILE A 90 -5.64 -30.00 -0.18
CA ILE A 90 -5.30 -31.04 -1.17
C ILE A 90 -6.37 -31.14 -2.26
N ARG A 91 -7.67 -31.06 -1.92
CA ARG A 91 -8.75 -30.96 -2.92
C ARG A 91 -8.56 -29.73 -3.80
N SER A 92 -8.28 -28.58 -3.19
CA SER A 92 -8.12 -27.31 -3.90
C SER A 92 -7.01 -27.37 -4.96
N ILE A 93 -5.84 -27.92 -4.64
CA ILE A 93 -4.75 -28.08 -5.61
C ILE A 93 -5.14 -29.03 -6.74
N MET A 94 -5.83 -30.13 -6.41
CA MET A 94 -6.22 -31.12 -7.42
C MET A 94 -7.28 -30.57 -8.38
N GLU A 95 -8.19 -29.73 -7.89
CA GLU A 95 -9.14 -28.97 -8.73
C GLU A 95 -8.39 -28.02 -9.66
N LEU A 96 -7.48 -27.19 -9.13
CA LEU A 96 -6.63 -26.30 -9.94
C LEU A 96 -5.82 -27.09 -10.99
N ALA A 97 -5.24 -28.22 -10.62
CA ALA A 97 -4.46 -29.06 -11.52
C ALA A 97 -5.30 -29.62 -12.67
N LYS A 98 -6.54 -30.02 -12.37
CA LYS A 98 -7.49 -30.54 -13.36
C LYS A 98 -7.95 -29.44 -14.31
N GLU A 99 -8.34 -28.28 -13.78
CA GLU A 99 -8.77 -27.14 -14.59
C GLU A 99 -7.64 -26.61 -15.48
N ALA A 100 -6.42 -26.51 -14.94
CA ALA A 100 -5.25 -26.11 -15.70
C ALA A 100 -4.98 -27.06 -16.88
N ALA A 101 -5.06 -28.38 -16.64
CA ALA A 101 -4.89 -29.37 -17.69
C ALA A 101 -5.99 -29.27 -18.77
N GLU A 102 -7.25 -29.10 -18.38
CA GLU A 102 -8.39 -28.94 -19.30
C GLU A 102 -8.28 -27.68 -20.16
N LYS A 103 -7.84 -26.56 -19.57
CA LYS A 103 -7.62 -25.30 -20.28
C LYS A 103 -6.51 -25.42 -21.31
N ILE A 104 -5.37 -26.02 -20.93
CA ILE A 104 -4.27 -26.22 -21.86
C ILE A 104 -4.66 -27.20 -22.98
N ASP A 105 -5.36 -28.28 -22.66
CA ASP A 105 -5.87 -29.22 -23.66
C ASP A 105 -6.83 -28.54 -24.63
N THR A 106 -7.68 -27.65 -24.13
CA THR A 106 -8.58 -26.85 -24.98
C THR A 106 -7.77 -25.96 -25.92
N TYR A 107 -6.76 -25.24 -25.41
CA TYR A 107 -5.88 -24.41 -26.24
C TYR A 107 -5.11 -25.22 -27.29
N TYR A 108 -4.56 -26.37 -26.92
CA TYR A 108 -3.75 -27.19 -27.81
C TYR A 108 -4.56 -28.07 -28.77
N SER A 109 -5.79 -28.45 -28.41
CA SER A 109 -6.70 -29.14 -29.33
C SER A 109 -7.06 -28.26 -30.53
N LEU A 110 -7.10 -26.93 -30.36
CA LEU A 110 -7.26 -25.97 -31.46
C LEU A 110 -6.05 -25.92 -32.41
N GLN A 111 -4.91 -26.44 -31.99
CA GLN A 111 -3.65 -26.41 -32.74
C GLN A 111 -3.12 -27.81 -33.12
N GLY A 112 -3.84 -28.88 -32.76
CA GLY A 112 -3.51 -30.26 -33.14
C GLY A 112 -2.43 -30.95 -32.31
N TYR A 113 -2.13 -30.46 -31.11
CA TYR A 113 -1.05 -31.01 -30.26
C TYR A 113 -1.54 -32.06 -29.25
N GLN A 114 -0.57 -32.74 -28.62
CA GLN A 114 -0.82 -33.76 -27.60
C GLN A 114 -1.41 -33.15 -26.33
N LYS A 115 -2.46 -33.79 -25.80
CA LYS A 115 -3.13 -33.38 -24.57
C LYS A 115 -2.25 -33.60 -23.33
N ILE A 116 -2.15 -32.58 -22.48
CA ILE A 116 -1.53 -32.65 -21.15
C ILE A 116 -2.29 -33.61 -20.23
N ALA A 117 -3.62 -33.73 -20.32
CA ALA A 117 -4.36 -34.71 -19.54
C ALA A 117 -3.93 -36.16 -19.86
N GLU A 118 -3.30 -36.38 -21.03
CA GLU A 118 -2.77 -37.69 -21.42
C GLU A 118 -1.33 -37.93 -20.97
N SER A 119 -0.65 -36.90 -20.44
CA SER A 119 0.73 -37.00 -19.96
C SER A 119 0.88 -37.97 -18.79
N ASN A 120 2.05 -38.61 -18.69
CA ASN A 120 2.36 -39.52 -17.60
C ASN A 120 2.37 -38.78 -16.25
N GLU A 121 2.83 -37.53 -16.24
CA GLU A 121 2.86 -36.65 -15.07
C GLU A 121 1.46 -36.43 -14.50
N PHE A 122 0.50 -36.01 -15.33
CA PHE A 122 -0.87 -35.76 -14.88
C PHE A 122 -1.57 -37.05 -14.46
N LYS A 123 -1.47 -38.12 -15.26
CA LYS A 123 -2.07 -39.43 -14.95
C LYS A 123 -1.53 -39.98 -13.64
N SER A 124 -0.23 -39.93 -13.42
CA SER A 124 0.39 -40.45 -12.20
C SER A 124 0.04 -39.62 -10.96
N LEU A 125 -0.09 -38.30 -11.07
CA LEU A 125 -0.63 -37.43 -10.03
C LEU A 125 -2.07 -37.80 -9.66
N LEU A 126 -2.95 -37.89 -10.66
CA LEU A 126 -4.38 -38.18 -10.49
C LEU A 126 -4.62 -39.59 -9.93
N ASP A 127 -3.87 -40.58 -10.40
CA ASP A 127 -3.93 -41.94 -9.89
C ASP A 127 -3.49 -42.02 -8.43
N PHE A 128 -2.42 -41.31 -8.06
CA PHE A 128 -1.95 -41.25 -6.69
C PHE A 128 -3.01 -40.62 -5.78
N TYR A 129 -3.58 -39.48 -6.19
CA TYR A 129 -4.67 -38.81 -5.46
C TYR A 129 -5.87 -39.72 -5.24
N LYS A 130 -6.41 -40.33 -6.31
CA LYS A 130 -7.59 -41.21 -6.23
C LYS A 130 -7.34 -42.46 -5.39
N LYS A 131 -6.21 -43.14 -5.57
CA LYS A 131 -5.96 -44.44 -4.94
C LYS A 131 -5.44 -44.33 -3.49
N LYS A 132 -4.68 -43.28 -3.16
CA LYS A 132 -3.96 -43.17 -1.88
C LYS A 132 -4.48 -42.07 -0.97
N ILE A 133 -4.97 -40.97 -1.53
CA ILE A 133 -5.41 -39.80 -0.76
C ILE A 133 -6.90 -39.84 -0.48
N LEU A 134 -7.74 -39.91 -1.53
CA LEU A 134 -9.21 -39.84 -1.42
C LEU A 134 -9.80 -40.92 -0.51
N SER A 135 -9.22 -42.12 -0.50
CA SER A 135 -9.65 -43.23 0.37
C SER A 135 -9.48 -42.96 1.89
N LYS A 136 -8.81 -41.87 2.26
CA LYS A 136 -8.58 -41.47 3.67
C LYS A 136 -9.36 -40.23 4.10
N PHE A 137 -10.13 -39.61 3.21
CA PHE A 137 -10.88 -38.40 3.51
C PHE A 137 -12.14 -38.74 4.32
N LYS A 138 -12.54 -37.85 5.23
CA LYS A 138 -13.83 -37.97 5.92
C LYS A 138 -14.86 -37.19 5.11
N GLU A 139 -15.96 -37.83 4.69
CA GLU A 139 -17.11 -37.13 4.12
C GLU A 139 -17.79 -36.31 5.22
N THR A 140 -17.52 -35.01 5.24
CA THR A 140 -18.41 -33.97 5.80
C THR A 140 -17.89 -32.62 5.35
N LEU A 141 -18.47 -32.05 4.30
CA LEU A 141 -18.31 -30.64 3.88
C LEU A 141 -19.66 -30.15 3.29
N GLU A 142 -20.76 -30.34 4.02
CA GLU A 142 -22.11 -29.87 3.63
C GLU A 142 -22.20 -28.33 3.53
N GLU A 143 -21.29 -27.59 4.18
CA GLU A 143 -21.24 -26.12 4.13
C GLU A 143 -20.64 -25.58 2.82
N GLU A 144 -19.88 -26.40 2.09
CA GLU A 144 -19.16 -25.97 0.89
C GLU A 144 -20.01 -26.09 -0.39
N GLU A 145 -20.93 -27.07 -0.43
CA GLU A 145 -21.92 -27.22 -1.51
C GLU A 145 -22.83 -25.99 -1.64
N LYS A 146 -23.26 -25.40 -0.50
CA LYS A 146 -24.09 -24.19 -0.49
C LYS A 146 -23.41 -22.96 -1.08
N TRP A 147 -22.11 -22.79 -0.83
CA TRP A 147 -21.34 -21.64 -1.34
C TRP A 147 -21.00 -21.80 -2.82
N GLN A 148 -20.71 -23.04 -3.28
CA GLN A 148 -20.53 -23.32 -4.70
C GLN A 148 -21.82 -23.08 -5.51
N GLU A 149 -22.99 -23.35 -4.93
CA GLU A 149 -24.29 -23.05 -5.54
C GLU A 149 -24.60 -21.55 -5.64
N GLU A 150 -24.21 -20.73 -4.65
CA GLU A 150 -24.40 -19.26 -4.68
C GLU A 150 -23.55 -18.55 -5.76
N LEU A 151 -22.40 -19.12 -6.13
CA LEU A 151 -21.43 -18.51 -7.05
C LEU A 151 -21.57 -18.91 -8.52
N GLN A 152 -22.49 -19.84 -8.84
CA GLN A 152 -22.77 -20.28 -10.21
C GLN A 152 -23.65 -19.29 -11.02
N ARG A 153 -23.94 -18.10 -10.51
CA ARG A 153 -24.65 -17.07 -11.29
C ARG A 153 -23.74 -16.56 -12.41
N GLU A 154 -24.14 -16.80 -13.65
CA GLU A 154 -23.46 -16.25 -14.83
C GLU A 154 -23.56 -14.72 -14.83
N GLU A 155 -22.41 -14.05 -14.74
CA GLU A 155 -22.30 -12.60 -14.93
C GLU A 155 -21.54 -12.27 -16.22
N ASP A 156 -21.87 -11.10 -16.77
CA ASP A 156 -21.42 -10.63 -18.08
C ASP A 156 -19.88 -10.47 -18.16
N VAL A 157 -19.25 -11.44 -18.82
CA VAL A 157 -17.78 -11.63 -18.93
C VAL A 157 -17.10 -10.50 -19.74
N LEU A 158 -17.85 -9.73 -20.53
CA LEU A 158 -17.28 -8.83 -21.54
C LEU A 158 -16.70 -7.52 -20.98
N ASP A 159 -17.19 -7.01 -19.85
CA ASP A 159 -16.81 -5.69 -19.35
C ASP A 159 -15.62 -5.72 -18.35
N ILE A 160 -15.44 -6.86 -17.65
CA ILE A 160 -14.29 -7.12 -16.76
C ILE A 160 -12.97 -7.18 -17.57
N GLN A 161 -13.04 -7.55 -18.85
CA GLN A 161 -11.86 -7.70 -19.73
C GLN A 161 -11.07 -6.41 -19.98
N ARG A 162 -11.66 -5.21 -19.77
CA ARG A 162 -10.96 -3.94 -20.02
C ARG A 162 -10.44 -3.24 -18.76
N ARG A 163 -11.15 -3.31 -17.63
CA ARG A 163 -10.86 -2.50 -16.43
C ARG A 163 -10.86 -3.24 -15.09
N GLY A 164 -11.03 -4.57 -15.05
CA GLY A 164 -11.10 -5.35 -13.81
C GLY A 164 -9.77 -5.99 -13.36
N LEU A 165 -9.77 -6.55 -12.13
CA LEU A 165 -8.79 -7.50 -11.64
C LEU A 165 -8.99 -8.83 -12.38
N LYS A 166 -7.97 -9.23 -13.15
CA LYS A 166 -8.08 -10.33 -14.12
C LYS A 166 -7.38 -11.60 -13.71
N ASP A 167 -6.32 -11.45 -12.91
CA ASP A 167 -5.44 -12.56 -12.56
C ASP A 167 -5.06 -12.54 -11.09
N LEU A 168 -4.81 -13.74 -10.57
CA LEU A 168 -4.31 -13.94 -9.21
C LEU A 168 -2.95 -13.26 -9.02
N GLU A 169 -2.13 -13.18 -10.07
CA GLU A 169 -0.81 -12.56 -10.00
C GLU A 169 -0.86 -11.07 -9.63
N SER A 170 -1.85 -10.33 -10.12
CA SER A 170 -2.08 -8.94 -9.74
C SER A 170 -2.42 -8.82 -8.26
N VAL A 171 -3.19 -9.78 -7.72
CA VAL A 171 -3.56 -9.82 -6.29
C VAL A 171 -2.35 -10.19 -5.42
N ILE A 172 -1.56 -11.18 -5.82
CA ILE A 172 -0.32 -11.58 -5.13
C ILE A 172 0.68 -10.42 -5.10
N ARG A 173 0.79 -9.67 -6.20
CA ARG A 173 1.61 -8.45 -6.29
C ARG A 173 0.97 -7.24 -5.62
N ASP A 174 -0.23 -7.40 -5.05
CA ASP A 174 -1.01 -6.37 -4.38
C ASP A 174 -1.26 -5.12 -5.23
N ARG A 175 -1.39 -5.34 -6.55
CA ARG A 175 -1.72 -4.30 -7.52
C ARG A 175 -3.22 -4.10 -7.52
N ASP A 176 -3.65 -2.85 -7.37
CA ASP A 176 -5.05 -2.43 -7.53
C ASP A 176 -6.04 -3.11 -6.58
N TYR A 177 -5.59 -3.51 -5.39
CA TYR A 177 -6.43 -4.17 -4.39
C TYR A 177 -7.61 -3.31 -3.93
N GLU A 178 -7.57 -1.99 -4.10
CA GLU A 178 -8.70 -1.09 -3.85
C GLU A 178 -9.93 -1.48 -4.67
N LEU A 179 -9.75 -2.11 -5.83
CA LEU A 179 -10.85 -2.55 -6.70
C LEU A 179 -11.71 -3.66 -6.06
N PHE A 180 -11.24 -4.32 -4.99
CA PHE A 180 -12.09 -5.24 -4.21
C PHE A 180 -13.14 -4.52 -3.37
N TYR A 181 -12.94 -3.23 -3.08
CA TYR A 181 -13.80 -2.38 -2.27
C TYR A 181 -14.66 -1.42 -3.11
N LEU A 182 -14.34 -1.28 -4.39
CA LEU A 182 -15.00 -0.36 -5.30
C LEU A 182 -15.98 -1.07 -6.22
N THR A 183 -17.01 -0.32 -6.62
CA THR A 183 -17.93 -0.66 -7.70
C THR A 183 -17.69 0.25 -8.90
N LYS A 184 -18.01 -0.24 -10.09
CA LYS A 184 -18.05 0.56 -11.31
C LYS A 184 -19.18 1.60 -11.25
N GLU A 185 -19.21 2.47 -12.26
CA GLU A 185 -20.25 3.50 -12.44
C GLU A 185 -21.67 2.89 -12.45
N ASP A 186 -21.82 1.73 -13.09
CA ASP A 186 -23.07 0.95 -13.19
C ASP A 186 -23.40 0.12 -11.93
N GLY A 187 -22.52 0.12 -10.92
CA GLY A 187 -22.63 -0.66 -9.70
C GLY A 187 -22.06 -2.08 -9.77
N SER A 188 -21.55 -2.52 -10.93
CA SER A 188 -20.93 -3.84 -11.07
C SER A 188 -19.58 -3.91 -10.35
N LEU A 189 -19.11 -5.13 -10.06
CA LEU A 189 -17.82 -5.38 -9.44
C LEU A 189 -16.66 -5.33 -10.45
N PHE A 190 -15.44 -5.11 -9.96
CA PHE A 190 -14.21 -5.10 -10.77
C PHE A 190 -13.50 -6.46 -10.86
N PHE A 191 -14.00 -7.50 -10.22
CA PHE A 191 -13.43 -8.85 -10.27
C PHE A 191 -14.56 -9.84 -10.55
N ASN A 192 -14.20 -11.02 -11.07
CA ASN A 192 -15.16 -12.10 -11.30
C ASN A 192 -15.14 -13.13 -10.16
N THR A 193 -16.18 -13.96 -10.09
CA THR A 193 -16.30 -15.06 -9.11
C THR A 193 -15.21 -16.11 -9.24
N ASN A 194 -14.66 -16.32 -10.45
CA ASN A 194 -13.56 -17.26 -10.68
C ASN A 194 -12.27 -16.84 -9.96
N LEU A 195 -11.92 -15.55 -10.01
CA LEU A 195 -10.77 -15.01 -9.28
C LEU A 195 -10.94 -15.22 -7.77
N LEU A 196 -12.16 -15.02 -7.25
CA LEU A 196 -12.45 -15.29 -5.82
C LEU A 196 -12.24 -16.74 -5.45
N ARG A 197 -12.76 -17.64 -6.28
CA ARG A 197 -12.57 -19.07 -6.11
C ARG A 197 -11.08 -19.39 -6.09
N HIS A 198 -10.30 -18.86 -7.01
CA HIS A 198 -8.86 -19.12 -7.05
C HIS A 198 -8.10 -18.53 -5.87
N ILE A 199 -8.40 -17.30 -5.44
CA ILE A 199 -7.83 -16.72 -4.22
C ILE A 199 -8.06 -17.70 -3.06
N ARG A 200 -9.29 -18.17 -2.87
CA ARG A 200 -9.64 -19.12 -1.80
C ARG A 200 -8.87 -20.44 -1.90
N LEU A 201 -8.82 -21.04 -3.09
CA LEU A 201 -8.12 -22.30 -3.33
C LEU A 201 -6.63 -22.18 -2.98
N VAL A 202 -5.99 -21.05 -3.29
CA VAL A 202 -4.58 -20.79 -2.99
C VAL A 202 -4.37 -20.47 -1.51
N THR A 203 -5.22 -19.66 -0.88
CA THR A 203 -5.10 -19.36 0.56
C THR A 203 -5.36 -20.56 1.46
N ASP A 204 -6.32 -21.43 1.12
CA ASP A 204 -6.57 -22.68 1.85
C ASP A 204 -5.32 -23.58 1.81
N PHE A 205 -4.59 -23.53 0.70
CA PHE A 205 -3.32 -24.24 0.56
C PHE A 205 -2.18 -23.58 1.34
N ASP A 206 -2.07 -22.26 1.28
CA ASP A 206 -1.05 -21.50 2.01
C ASP A 206 -1.16 -21.71 3.52
N GLN A 207 -2.38 -21.75 4.08
CA GLN A 207 -2.62 -22.04 5.50
C GLN A 207 -2.06 -23.41 5.91
N ILE A 208 -2.18 -24.41 5.05
CA ILE A 208 -1.63 -25.74 5.30
C ILE A 208 -0.11 -25.66 5.32
N ILE A 209 0.52 -24.99 4.35
CA ILE A 209 1.98 -24.82 4.34
C ILE A 209 2.46 -24.09 5.59
N ALA A 210 1.74 -23.06 6.03
CA ALA A 210 2.08 -22.29 7.22
C ALA A 210 2.07 -23.18 8.48
N ALA A 211 1.09 -24.06 8.62
CA ALA A 211 1.00 -25.01 9.73
C ALA A 211 2.21 -25.97 9.82
N PHE A 212 2.88 -26.23 8.69
CA PHE A 212 4.05 -27.11 8.61
C PHE A 212 5.41 -26.41 8.84
N ARG A 213 5.43 -25.09 9.04
CA ARG A 213 6.68 -24.32 9.20
C ARG A 213 6.86 -23.81 10.61
N GLU A 214 8.11 -23.75 11.06
CA GLU A 214 8.47 -23.08 12.32
C GLU A 214 8.19 -21.57 12.21
N GLU A 215 7.53 -21.02 13.24
CA GLU A 215 7.10 -19.62 13.46
C GLU A 215 6.87 -18.77 12.19
N ASP A 216 5.61 -18.68 11.73
CA ASP A 216 5.20 -17.73 10.70
C ASP A 216 5.46 -16.28 11.15
N PRO A 217 6.34 -15.52 10.45
CA PRO A 217 6.65 -14.15 10.79
C PRO A 217 5.43 -13.21 10.73
N LEU A 218 4.46 -13.49 9.87
CA LEU A 218 3.28 -12.65 9.68
C LEU A 218 2.35 -12.69 10.91
N LEU A 219 2.34 -13.80 11.67
CA LEU A 219 1.59 -13.88 12.92
C LEU A 219 2.10 -12.89 13.98
N LYS A 220 3.41 -12.62 14.00
CA LYS A 220 3.99 -11.60 14.90
C LYS A 220 3.57 -10.18 14.49
N LEU A 221 3.31 -9.93 13.20
CA LEU A 221 2.82 -8.63 12.73
C LEU A 221 1.45 -8.28 13.33
N GLN A 222 0.55 -9.25 13.47
CA GLN A 222 -0.75 -9.02 14.12
C GLN A 222 -0.61 -8.58 15.59
N VAL A 223 0.39 -9.14 16.29
CA VAL A 223 0.71 -8.74 17.67
C VAL A 223 1.25 -7.31 17.70
N PHE A 224 2.11 -6.94 16.75
CA PHE A 224 2.60 -5.56 16.65
C PHE A 224 1.49 -4.57 16.33
N GLU A 225 0.62 -4.89 15.36
CA GLU A 225 -0.55 -4.06 15.03
C GLU A 225 -1.44 -3.83 16.26
N ASP A 226 -1.78 -4.88 17.02
CA ASP A 226 -2.62 -4.78 18.21
C ASP A 226 -1.98 -3.88 19.29
N ARG A 227 -0.67 -4.01 19.50
CA ARG A 227 0.08 -3.14 20.42
C ARG A 227 0.13 -1.70 19.94
N MET A 228 0.41 -1.46 18.66
CA MET A 228 0.43 -0.12 18.08
C MET A 228 -0.92 0.57 18.25
N VAL A 229 -2.01 -0.15 17.99
CA VAL A 229 -3.36 0.36 18.21
C VAL A 229 -3.62 0.66 19.68
N MET A 230 -3.17 -0.20 20.61
CA MET A 230 -3.24 0.10 22.04
C MET A 230 -2.46 1.38 22.40
N HIS A 231 -1.26 1.57 21.85
CA HIS A 231 -0.46 2.78 22.09
C HIS A 231 -1.12 4.03 21.49
N LEU A 232 -1.69 3.93 20.30
CA LEU A 232 -2.51 4.98 19.69
C LEU A 232 -3.72 5.33 20.59
N ALA A 233 -4.45 4.34 21.08
CA ALA A 233 -5.57 4.54 21.97
C ALA A 233 -5.16 5.25 23.27
N LYS A 234 -4.02 4.85 23.86
CA LYS A 234 -3.43 5.54 25.02
C LYS A 234 -3.06 6.99 24.71
N HIS A 235 -2.42 7.24 23.56
CA HIS A 235 -2.07 8.58 23.11
C HIS A 235 -3.31 9.47 23.00
N ILE A 236 -4.36 8.99 22.33
CA ILE A 236 -5.61 9.73 22.18
C ILE A 236 -6.22 10.01 23.55
N ALA A 237 -6.32 9.00 24.42
CA ALA A 237 -6.88 9.15 25.78
C ALA A 237 -6.13 10.19 26.62
N LEU A 238 -4.81 10.28 26.47
CA LEU A 238 -3.99 11.30 27.15
C LEU A 238 -4.21 12.70 26.56
N HIS A 239 -4.26 12.80 25.22
CA HIS A 239 -4.41 14.07 24.51
C HIS A 239 -5.77 14.73 24.81
N ILE A 240 -6.84 13.94 24.85
CA ILE A 240 -8.20 14.43 25.08
C ILE A 240 -8.51 14.72 26.55
N ARG A 241 -7.59 14.49 27.49
CA ARG A 241 -7.92 14.46 28.93
C ARG A 241 -8.62 15.74 29.41
N LEU A 242 -8.16 16.90 28.94
CA LEU A 242 -8.74 18.20 29.28
C LEU A 242 -10.15 18.39 28.69
N PRO A 243 -10.37 18.30 27.36
CA PRO A 243 -11.71 18.44 26.79
C PRO A 243 -12.67 17.35 27.29
N LEU A 244 -12.19 16.12 27.51
CA LEU A 244 -13.00 15.04 28.09
C LEU A 244 -13.46 15.37 29.51
N THR A 245 -12.58 15.92 30.34
CA THR A 245 -12.95 16.32 31.72
C THR A 245 -14.02 17.40 31.71
N ALA A 246 -13.92 18.38 30.81
CA ALA A 246 -14.94 19.41 30.63
C ALA A 246 -16.27 18.80 30.18
N PHE A 247 -16.24 17.91 29.18
CA PHE A 247 -17.41 17.20 28.66
C PHE A 247 -18.13 16.41 29.77
N LEU A 248 -17.40 15.58 30.53
CA LEU A 248 -17.98 14.71 31.56
C LEU A 248 -18.68 15.47 32.69
N LYS A 249 -18.23 16.70 33.01
CA LYS A 249 -18.86 17.54 34.05
C LYS A 249 -20.29 17.96 33.69
N SER A 250 -20.59 18.07 32.40
CA SER A 250 -21.87 18.60 31.90
C SER A 250 -22.74 17.53 31.23
N ALA A 251 -22.13 16.45 30.76
CA ALA A 251 -22.80 15.41 29.95
C ALA A 251 -23.93 14.67 30.68
N GLY A 252 -23.94 14.64 32.01
CA GLY A 252 -25.01 13.98 32.79
C GLY A 252 -26.41 14.51 32.50
N LYS A 253 -26.54 15.79 32.11
CA LYS A 253 -27.82 16.42 31.75
C LYS A 253 -28.36 15.96 30.39
N TYR A 254 -27.50 15.43 29.53
CA TYR A 254 -27.80 15.06 28.15
C TYR A 254 -27.67 13.54 27.94
N ARG A 255 -27.78 12.74 29.00
CA ARG A 255 -27.57 11.28 28.95
C ARG A 255 -28.52 10.54 28.00
N ASP A 256 -29.69 11.12 27.72
CA ASP A 256 -30.73 10.53 26.88
C ASP A 256 -30.58 10.95 25.41
N ASP A 257 -29.72 11.94 25.12
CA ASP A 257 -29.40 12.41 23.78
C ASP A 257 -28.56 11.37 23.00
N ILE A 258 -28.95 11.09 21.75
CA ILE A 258 -28.33 10.03 20.94
C ILE A 258 -26.89 10.40 20.57
N PHE A 259 -26.64 11.64 20.15
CA PHE A 259 -25.31 12.11 19.79
C PHE A 259 -24.35 12.00 20.97
N ILE A 260 -24.78 12.46 22.16
CA ILE A 260 -23.98 12.37 23.39
C ILE A 260 -23.73 10.92 23.80
N ARG A 261 -24.74 10.04 23.69
CA ARG A 261 -24.57 8.60 23.95
C ARG A 261 -23.56 7.95 23.00
N THR A 262 -23.56 8.32 21.73
CA THR A 262 -22.60 7.80 20.74
C THR A 262 -21.17 8.27 21.06
N ILE A 263 -20.98 9.53 21.49
CA ILE A 263 -19.69 10.00 22.01
C ILE A 263 -19.24 9.18 23.24
N PHE A 264 -20.15 8.89 24.18
CA PHE A 264 -19.83 8.04 25.32
C PHE A 264 -19.39 6.62 24.92
N LYS A 265 -20.06 6.01 23.93
CA LYS A 265 -19.65 4.70 23.40
C LYS A 265 -18.24 4.76 22.81
N ALA A 266 -17.94 5.80 22.04
CA ALA A 266 -16.60 6.01 21.49
C ALA A 266 -15.56 6.12 22.61
N ILE A 267 -15.81 6.94 23.64
CA ILE A 267 -14.91 7.09 24.79
C ILE A 267 -14.68 5.75 25.51
N LEU A 268 -15.73 4.98 25.78
CA LEU A 268 -15.61 3.68 26.44
C LEU A 268 -14.79 2.69 25.60
N ALA A 269 -15.07 2.60 24.30
CA ALA A 269 -14.32 1.76 23.38
C ALA A 269 -12.83 2.16 23.32
N LEU A 270 -12.53 3.47 23.32
CA LEU A 270 -11.17 3.99 23.36
C LEU A 270 -10.42 3.56 24.63
N PHE A 271 -11.06 3.69 25.80
CA PHE A 271 -10.44 3.26 27.05
C PHE A 271 -10.21 1.74 27.09
N LEU A 272 -11.14 0.94 26.55
CA LEU A 272 -10.95 -0.51 26.43
C LEU A 272 -9.82 -0.86 25.46
N ALA A 273 -9.68 -0.15 24.34
CA ALA A 273 -8.58 -0.32 23.40
C ALA A 273 -7.22 0.07 24.01
N SER A 274 -7.20 1.03 24.94
CA SER A 274 -5.99 1.46 25.64
C SER A 274 -5.51 0.50 26.74
N ASN A 275 -6.30 -0.52 27.09
CA ASN A 275 -6.03 -1.41 28.23
C ASN A 275 -5.19 -2.63 27.80
N ALA A 276 -3.99 -2.78 28.36
CA ALA A 276 -3.09 -3.90 28.05
C ALA A 276 -3.65 -5.29 28.38
N LYS A 277 -4.68 -5.38 29.25
CA LYS A 277 -5.39 -6.64 29.51
C LYS A 277 -6.23 -7.14 28.32
N ASN A 278 -6.52 -6.25 27.38
CA ASN A 278 -7.23 -6.58 26.14
C ASN A 278 -6.25 -6.82 24.99
N SER A 279 -4.94 -6.91 25.24
CA SER A 279 -4.00 -7.22 24.17
C SER A 279 -4.22 -8.65 23.66
N ILE A 280 -3.95 -8.89 22.39
CA ILE A 280 -4.09 -10.21 21.74
C ILE A 280 -3.31 -11.32 22.47
N LEU A 281 -2.25 -10.99 23.20
CA LEU A 281 -1.47 -11.95 23.98
C LEU A 281 -2.08 -12.30 25.34
N THR A 282 -3.01 -11.48 25.85
CA THR A 282 -3.55 -11.59 27.22
C THR A 282 -5.03 -11.93 27.25
N THR A 283 -5.78 -11.58 26.20
CA THR A 283 -7.23 -11.77 26.11
C THR A 283 -7.60 -13.01 25.30
N THR A 284 -8.74 -13.62 25.64
CA THR A 284 -9.36 -14.69 24.86
C THR A 284 -10.66 -14.25 24.17
N THR A 285 -11.11 -13.01 24.40
CA THR A 285 -12.43 -12.53 23.95
C THR A 285 -12.30 -11.48 22.85
N ARG A 286 -11.97 -10.23 23.22
CA ARG A 286 -11.81 -9.11 22.31
C ARG A 286 -10.46 -8.43 22.49
N THR A 287 -9.86 -8.05 21.37
CA THR A 287 -8.53 -7.44 21.31
C THR A 287 -8.58 -5.91 21.34
N CYS A 288 -7.44 -5.27 21.65
CA CYS A 288 -7.30 -3.81 21.58
C CYS A 288 -7.67 -3.30 20.18
N ARG A 289 -7.23 -4.00 19.13
CA ARG A 289 -7.58 -3.71 17.73
C ARG A 289 -9.09 -3.69 17.49
N GLN A 290 -9.82 -4.68 18.01
CA GLN A 290 -11.28 -4.74 17.85
C GLN A 290 -12.00 -3.62 18.61
N PHE A 291 -11.59 -3.30 19.84
CA PHE A 291 -12.16 -2.17 20.57
C PHE A 291 -11.85 -0.83 19.91
N PHE A 292 -10.67 -0.70 19.30
CA PHE A 292 -10.33 0.52 18.56
C PHE A 292 -11.16 0.68 17.29
N ARG A 293 -11.47 -0.42 16.61
CA ARG A 293 -12.42 -0.41 15.49
C ARG A 293 -13.79 0.11 15.94
N ASP A 294 -14.31 -0.38 17.07
CA ASP A 294 -15.56 0.14 17.65
C ASP A 294 -15.47 1.64 17.97
N PHE A 295 -14.35 2.09 18.55
CA PHE A 295 -14.10 3.52 18.78
C PHE A 295 -14.21 4.32 17.49
N MET A 296 -13.52 3.90 16.42
CA MET A 296 -13.56 4.57 15.13
C MET A 296 -14.96 4.57 14.52
N THR A 297 -15.71 3.46 14.64
CA THR A 297 -17.10 3.36 14.17
C THR A 297 -18.00 4.36 14.90
N TYR A 298 -18.02 4.37 16.24
CA TYR A 298 -18.84 5.30 17.01
C TYR A 298 -18.40 6.76 16.83
N TYR A 299 -17.10 7.00 16.67
CA TYR A 299 -16.57 8.32 16.38
C TYR A 299 -17.07 8.85 15.03
N LYS A 300 -16.99 8.03 13.98
CA LYS A 300 -17.54 8.36 12.66
C LYS A 300 -19.06 8.52 12.69
N GLU A 301 -19.77 7.71 13.46
CA GLU A 301 -21.22 7.85 13.66
C GLU A 301 -21.55 9.22 14.29
N ALA A 302 -20.81 9.63 15.31
CA ALA A 302 -20.99 10.95 15.94
C ALA A 302 -20.71 12.10 14.96
N LEU A 303 -19.62 12.03 14.17
CA LEU A 303 -19.30 13.04 13.17
C LEU A 303 -20.29 13.11 11.99
N ASN A 304 -20.99 12.02 11.68
CA ASN A 304 -22.02 11.99 10.63
C ASN A 304 -23.42 12.33 11.14
N SER A 305 -23.59 12.51 12.46
CA SER A 305 -24.89 12.85 13.07
C SER A 305 -25.46 14.18 12.56
N ILE A 306 -26.78 14.31 12.67
CA ILE A 306 -27.49 15.58 12.38
C ILE A 306 -27.06 16.64 13.40
N ASP A 307 -26.92 16.28 14.67
CA ASP A 307 -26.56 17.20 15.74
C ASP A 307 -25.18 17.82 15.53
N TYR A 308 -24.17 17.02 15.16
CA TYR A 308 -22.85 17.56 14.83
C TYR A 308 -22.92 18.55 13.66
N ARG A 309 -23.67 18.21 12.59
CA ARG A 309 -23.84 19.11 11.44
C ARG A 309 -24.52 20.42 11.83
N ALA A 310 -25.59 20.36 12.62
CA ALA A 310 -26.30 21.54 13.11
C ALA A 310 -25.40 22.46 13.97
N VAL A 311 -24.47 21.89 14.76
CA VAL A 311 -23.45 22.67 15.48
C VAL A 311 -22.46 23.33 14.51
N MET A 312 -21.95 22.60 13.51
CA MET A 312 -20.99 23.14 12.53
C MET A 312 -21.60 24.21 11.62
N GLU A 313 -22.90 24.11 11.33
CA GLU A 313 -23.66 25.09 10.54
C GLU A 313 -24.11 26.31 11.37
N GLY A 314 -23.89 26.27 12.69
CA GLY A 314 -24.25 27.36 13.62
C GLY A 314 -25.74 27.42 13.96
N GLU A 315 -26.51 26.40 13.59
CA GLU A 315 -27.94 26.26 13.94
C GLU A 315 -28.14 25.99 15.43
N VAL A 316 -27.17 25.31 16.06
CA VAL A 316 -27.14 25.03 17.50
C VAL A 316 -26.03 25.85 18.15
N GLN A 317 -26.41 26.73 19.08
CA GLN A 317 -25.49 27.56 19.87
C GLN A 317 -25.40 27.13 21.34
N ASP A 318 -25.92 25.95 21.66
CA ASP A 318 -25.78 25.37 23.00
C ASP A 318 -24.30 25.12 23.31
N GLY A 319 -23.78 25.76 24.37
CA GLY A 319 -22.36 25.71 24.71
C GLY A 319 -21.85 24.30 25.04
N PHE A 320 -22.72 23.39 25.50
CA PHE A 320 -22.33 22.00 25.73
C PHE A 320 -22.23 21.22 24.43
N MET A 321 -23.12 21.45 23.46
CA MET A 321 -23.03 20.83 22.13
C MET A 321 -21.78 21.27 21.37
N ILE A 322 -21.40 22.55 21.51
CA ILE A 322 -20.12 23.08 21.00
C ILE A 322 -18.94 22.35 21.66
N LEU A 323 -18.93 22.23 22.99
CA LEU A 323 -17.90 21.49 23.73
C LEU A 323 -17.80 20.02 23.31
N ALA A 324 -18.94 19.37 23.01
CA ALA A 324 -18.97 18.01 22.49
C ALA A 324 -18.34 17.92 21.09
N ALA A 325 -18.60 18.88 20.21
CA ALA A 325 -17.95 18.96 18.90
C ALA A 325 -16.44 19.22 19.01
N GLU A 326 -16.00 20.09 19.93
CA GLU A 326 -14.59 20.33 20.22
C GLU A 326 -13.88 19.06 20.70
N LEU A 327 -14.53 18.23 21.51
CA LEU A 327 -13.99 16.92 21.90
C LEU A 327 -13.79 15.99 20.69
N LEU A 328 -14.74 15.98 19.74
CA LEU A 328 -14.60 15.22 18.49
C LEU A 328 -13.48 15.74 17.59
N HIS A 329 -13.24 17.05 17.58
CA HIS A 329 -12.09 17.66 16.89
C HIS A 329 -10.77 17.30 17.59
N ALA A 330 -10.75 17.26 18.92
CA ALA A 330 -9.58 16.80 19.68
C ALA A 330 -9.27 15.31 19.42
N PHE A 331 -10.28 14.46 19.18
CA PHE A 331 -10.04 13.10 18.68
C PHE A 331 -9.35 13.12 17.33
N ALA A 332 -9.83 13.92 16.37
CA ALA A 332 -9.23 14.02 15.04
C ALA A 332 -7.76 14.43 15.13
N GLN A 333 -7.47 15.49 15.88
CA GLN A 333 -6.11 15.97 16.09
C GLN A 333 -5.23 14.87 16.68
N ALA A 334 -5.68 14.21 17.74
CA ALA A 334 -4.91 13.15 18.39
C ALA A 334 -4.69 11.90 17.52
N ILE A 335 -5.65 11.56 16.65
CA ILE A 335 -5.51 10.47 15.68
C ILE A 335 -4.44 10.82 14.65
N TYR A 336 -4.44 12.06 14.12
CA TYR A 336 -3.54 12.44 13.04
C TYR A 336 -2.12 12.78 13.49
N THR A 337 -1.96 13.34 14.69
CA THR A 337 -0.66 13.80 15.18
C THR A 337 0.03 12.80 16.11
N HIS A 338 -0.44 11.55 16.16
CA HIS A 338 0.21 10.53 16.98
C HIS A 338 1.54 10.08 16.38
N LYS A 339 2.47 9.75 17.27
CA LYS A 339 3.76 9.18 16.90
C LYS A 339 3.66 7.66 16.93
N LYS A 340 4.08 6.99 15.86
CA LYS A 340 4.23 5.53 15.86
C LYS A 340 5.59 5.17 16.45
N ASP A 341 5.59 4.24 17.40
CA ASP A 341 6.82 3.61 17.87
C ASP A 341 7.20 2.50 16.89
N HIS A 342 8.18 2.77 16.03
CA HIS A 342 8.65 1.82 15.03
C HIS A 342 9.73 0.87 15.57
N ARG A 343 10.21 1.02 16.82
CA ARG A 343 11.38 0.29 17.33
C ARG A 343 11.16 -1.22 17.37
N GLU A 344 10.00 -1.68 17.84
CA GLU A 344 9.71 -3.12 17.92
C GLU A 344 9.64 -3.77 16.52
N ILE A 345 8.98 -3.09 15.57
CA ILE A 345 8.82 -3.58 14.20
C ILE A 345 10.14 -3.54 13.45
N LEU A 346 10.99 -2.55 13.73
CA LEU A 346 12.33 -2.46 13.17
C LEU A 346 13.25 -3.54 13.72
N ALA A 347 13.29 -3.73 15.03
CA ALA A 347 14.03 -4.84 15.63
C ALA A 347 13.59 -6.17 15.04
N TYR A 348 12.29 -6.30 14.77
CA TYR A 348 11.73 -7.46 14.10
C TYR A 348 12.17 -7.59 12.64
N LEU A 349 12.05 -6.52 11.85
CA LEU A 349 12.52 -6.44 10.46
C LEU A 349 14.01 -6.78 10.32
N LEU A 350 14.84 -6.18 11.17
CA LEU A 350 16.28 -6.44 11.24
C LEU A 350 16.56 -7.88 11.67
N SER A 351 15.76 -8.46 12.58
CA SER A 351 15.89 -9.89 12.94
C SER A 351 15.47 -10.83 11.82
N MET A 352 14.58 -10.38 10.93
CA MET A 352 14.15 -11.17 9.79
C MET A 352 15.27 -11.31 8.75
N ILE A 353 16.15 -10.33 8.67
CA ILE A 353 17.18 -10.27 7.64
C ILE A 353 18.50 -10.63 8.30
N SER A 354 19.38 -11.36 7.61
CA SER A 354 20.74 -11.61 8.11
C SER A 354 21.61 -10.36 7.98
N PHE A 355 21.05 -9.20 8.29
CA PHE A 355 21.73 -7.92 8.44
C PHE A 355 22.52 -7.94 9.77
N GLY A 356 23.25 -9.03 9.98
CA GLY A 356 23.96 -9.32 11.21
C GLY A 356 25.27 -8.58 11.20
N GLU A 357 25.52 -7.79 12.25
CA GLU A 357 26.81 -7.46 12.90
C GLU A 357 28.01 -7.02 12.01
N LYS A 358 27.85 -6.96 10.69
CA LYS A 358 28.88 -6.69 9.72
C LYS A 358 28.73 -5.26 9.23
N ASP A 359 29.69 -4.46 9.66
CA ASP A 359 30.02 -3.12 9.16
C ASP A 359 29.14 -1.94 9.58
N ALA A 360 28.76 -1.88 10.86
CA ALA A 360 28.18 -0.68 11.50
C ALA A 360 29.21 0.46 11.73
N LYS A 361 29.98 0.82 10.69
CA LYS A 361 30.64 2.12 10.56
C LYS A 361 30.26 2.75 9.23
N VAL A 362 28.95 2.80 8.95
CA VAL A 362 28.49 3.38 7.70
C VAL A 362 28.44 4.90 7.82
N GLN A 363 29.47 5.58 7.31
CA GLN A 363 29.52 7.05 7.28
C GLN A 363 29.09 7.63 5.92
N ASN A 364 29.11 6.83 4.85
CA ASN A 364 28.84 7.31 3.49
C ASN A 364 27.40 7.01 3.06
N ALA A 365 26.62 8.07 2.82
CA ALA A 365 25.23 8.00 2.37
C ALA A 365 25.02 7.17 1.09
N GLN A 366 25.95 7.19 0.13
CA GLN A 366 25.80 6.40 -1.09
C GLN A 366 25.83 4.90 -0.82
N ILE A 367 26.67 4.46 0.12
CA ILE A 367 26.75 3.04 0.52
C ILE A 367 25.44 2.65 1.22
N LEU A 368 24.90 3.49 2.10
CA LEU A 368 23.62 3.26 2.78
C LEU A 368 22.46 3.05 1.79
N PHE A 369 22.38 3.90 0.78
CA PHE A 369 21.33 3.83 -0.23
C PHE A 369 21.43 2.53 -1.06
N HIS A 370 22.64 2.06 -1.37
CA HIS A 370 22.82 0.74 -1.98
C HIS A 370 22.41 -0.40 -1.04
N MET A 371 22.82 -0.35 0.23
CA MET A 371 22.42 -1.33 1.25
C MET A 371 20.90 -1.40 1.45
N THR A 372 20.18 -0.31 1.17
CA THR A 372 18.71 -0.27 1.22
C THR A 372 18.06 -1.16 0.15
N LEU A 373 18.69 -1.28 -1.03
CA LEU A 373 18.22 -2.18 -2.09
C LEU A 373 18.52 -3.64 -1.74
N ASP A 374 19.71 -3.92 -1.22
CA ASP A 374 20.07 -5.26 -0.76
C ASP A 374 19.11 -5.74 0.34
N PHE A 375 18.76 -4.85 1.28
CA PHE A 375 17.76 -5.10 2.31
C PHE A 375 16.38 -5.44 1.71
N HIS A 376 15.96 -4.74 0.66
CA HIS A 376 14.69 -5.00 -0.03
C HIS A 376 14.67 -6.37 -0.71
N ASP A 377 15.75 -6.73 -1.39
CA ASP A 377 15.88 -8.01 -2.07
C ASP A 377 15.86 -9.18 -1.07
N GLU A 378 16.59 -9.05 0.05
CA GLU A 378 16.59 -10.04 1.14
C GLU A 378 15.20 -10.17 1.80
N LEU A 379 14.55 -9.05 2.09
CA LEU A 379 13.19 -9.04 2.66
C LEU A 379 12.20 -9.71 1.70
N THR A 380 12.26 -9.36 0.41
CA THR A 380 11.38 -9.90 -0.62
C THR A 380 11.57 -11.41 -0.76
N ALA A 381 12.82 -11.88 -0.83
CA ALA A 381 13.15 -13.30 -0.89
C ALA A 381 12.62 -14.05 0.34
N LYS A 382 12.75 -13.46 1.54
CA LYS A 382 12.22 -14.07 2.76
C LYS A 382 10.70 -14.14 2.77
N LEU A 383 10.01 -13.06 2.38
CA LEU A 383 8.54 -13.02 2.37
C LEU A 383 7.92 -13.94 1.32
N GLN A 384 8.58 -14.20 0.19
CA GLN A 384 8.14 -15.17 -0.83
C GLN A 384 7.98 -16.59 -0.29
N HIS A 385 8.60 -16.90 0.85
CA HIS A 385 8.46 -18.20 1.48
C HIS A 385 7.19 -18.33 2.32
N PHE A 386 6.53 -17.24 2.69
CA PHE A 386 5.38 -17.27 3.59
C PHE A 386 4.05 -17.15 2.82
N PRO A 387 2.92 -17.51 3.45
CA PRO A 387 1.59 -17.30 2.89
C PRO A 387 1.43 -15.89 2.31
N SER A 388 0.77 -15.76 1.16
CA SER A 388 0.65 -14.44 0.52
C SER A 388 -0.30 -13.54 1.30
N GLY A 389 0.25 -12.68 2.15
CA GLY A 389 -0.49 -11.68 2.91
C GLY A 389 -1.55 -10.92 2.11
N PRO A 390 -1.24 -10.40 0.90
CA PRO A 390 -2.23 -9.77 0.03
C PRO A 390 -3.45 -10.64 -0.31
N LEU A 391 -3.28 -11.97 -0.48
CA LEU A 391 -4.39 -12.89 -0.73
C LEU A 391 -5.28 -13.03 0.52
N PHE A 392 -4.71 -13.14 1.71
CA PHE A 392 -5.48 -13.18 2.96
C PHE A 392 -6.25 -11.89 3.19
N LYS A 393 -5.60 -10.73 2.96
CA LYS A 393 -6.30 -9.44 3.05
C LYS A 393 -7.43 -9.34 2.02
N ALA A 394 -7.26 -9.89 0.81
CA ALA A 394 -8.33 -9.94 -0.18
C ALA A 394 -9.50 -10.82 0.31
N LEU A 395 -9.21 -12.00 0.89
CA LEU A 395 -10.22 -12.86 1.52
C LEU A 395 -11.00 -12.18 2.64
N ASP A 396 -10.31 -11.44 3.51
CA ASP A 396 -10.94 -10.71 4.62
C ASP A 396 -12.02 -9.74 4.13
N VAL A 397 -11.81 -9.11 2.96
CA VAL A 397 -12.82 -8.25 2.33
C VAL A 397 -14.10 -9.01 2.06
N PHE A 398 -14.00 -10.26 1.56
CA PHE A 398 -15.16 -11.08 1.21
C PHE A 398 -15.91 -11.57 2.45
N HIS A 399 -15.19 -11.99 3.48
CA HIS A 399 -15.80 -12.38 4.75
C HIS A 399 -16.50 -11.20 5.45
N ALA A 400 -16.00 -9.98 5.27
CA ALA A 400 -16.58 -8.77 5.85
C ALA A 400 -17.76 -8.17 5.05
N ARG A 401 -18.15 -8.74 3.90
CA ARG A 401 -19.16 -8.16 2.97
C ARG A 401 -20.56 -8.01 3.52
N GLU A 402 -20.85 -8.56 4.69
CA GLU A 402 -22.14 -8.34 5.33
C GLU A 402 -22.36 -6.89 5.78
N TYR A 403 -21.32 -6.03 5.89
CA TYR A 403 -21.50 -4.71 6.51
C TYR A 403 -21.00 -3.45 5.81
N GLU A 404 -19.96 -3.41 4.96
CA GLU A 404 -19.53 -2.11 4.36
C GLU A 404 -18.53 -2.31 3.21
N THR A 405 -18.97 -2.30 1.94
CA THR A 405 -18.04 -2.35 0.79
C THR A 405 -17.76 -0.92 0.29
N HIS A 406 -16.83 -0.24 0.94
CA HIS A 406 -16.25 1.00 0.45
C HIS A 406 -14.76 1.04 0.80
N PHE A 407 -13.97 1.72 -0.02
CA PHE A 407 -12.57 1.96 0.23
C PHE A 407 -12.43 3.15 1.19
N ASP A 408 -11.95 2.87 2.39
CA ASP A 408 -11.61 3.84 3.44
C ASP A 408 -10.31 3.38 4.10
N PRO A 409 -9.16 4.03 3.82
CA PRO A 409 -7.86 3.61 4.34
C PRO A 409 -7.85 3.42 5.87
N PHE A 410 -8.61 4.23 6.61
CA PHE A 410 -8.57 4.20 8.07
C PHE A 410 -9.32 3.00 8.63
N LEU A 411 -10.42 2.58 7.98
CA LEU A 411 -11.10 1.33 8.34
C LEU A 411 -10.25 0.10 8.00
N LEU A 412 -9.35 0.23 7.02
CA LEU A 412 -8.37 -0.80 6.68
C LEU A 412 -7.16 -0.83 7.62
N GLY A 413 -7.12 0.05 8.63
CA GLY A 413 -6.05 0.11 9.62
C GLY A 413 -4.88 1.04 9.25
N ASP A 414 -4.95 1.73 8.10
CA ASP A 414 -3.98 2.75 7.73
C ASP A 414 -4.23 4.05 8.50
N PHE A 415 -3.81 4.06 9.76
CA PHE A 415 -3.93 5.23 10.62
C PHE A 415 -2.81 6.25 10.31
N PRO A 416 -3.14 7.55 10.23
CA PRO A 416 -2.16 8.60 9.97
C PRO A 416 -1.04 8.63 10.98
N THR A 417 0.16 8.97 10.56
CA THR A 417 1.35 8.88 11.41
C THR A 417 2.13 10.17 11.34
N TYR A 418 2.48 10.73 12.49
CA TYR A 418 3.57 11.69 12.58
C TYR A 418 4.90 10.97 12.33
N THR A 419 5.61 11.36 11.27
CA THR A 419 6.87 10.73 10.88
C THR A 419 8.05 11.46 11.52
N PHE A 420 8.30 12.71 11.12
CA PHE A 420 9.41 13.52 11.64
C PHE A 420 9.02 15.01 11.68
N SER A 421 9.88 15.85 12.26
CA SER A 421 9.78 17.30 12.12
C SER A 421 11.08 17.94 11.71
N VAL A 422 10.91 19.06 11.03
CA VAL A 422 11.99 19.96 10.62
C VAL A 422 11.77 21.27 11.37
N LYS A 423 12.79 21.71 12.10
CA LYS A 423 12.80 23.03 12.74
C LYS A 423 13.69 23.96 11.92
N GLU A 424 13.19 25.15 11.62
CA GLU A 424 13.91 26.21 10.91
C GLU A 424 13.50 27.56 11.51
N ASN A 425 14.45 28.42 11.87
CA ASN A 425 14.16 29.76 12.40
C ASN A 425 13.14 29.80 13.55
N GLY A 426 13.19 28.81 14.44
CA GLY A 426 12.26 28.67 15.57
C GLY A 426 10.89 28.08 15.21
N ARG A 427 10.59 27.92 13.92
CA ARG A 427 9.36 27.33 13.41
C ARG A 427 9.52 25.83 13.20
N THR A 428 8.55 25.05 13.65
CA THR A 428 8.55 23.59 13.49
C THR A 428 7.52 23.20 12.44
N VAL A 429 7.98 22.51 11.41
CA VAL A 429 7.14 21.85 10.40
C VAL A 429 7.05 20.37 10.74
N ARG A 430 5.84 19.86 10.89
CA ARG A 430 5.56 18.47 11.28
C ARG A 430 5.09 17.66 10.07
N PHE A 431 5.75 16.54 9.80
CA PHE A 431 5.41 15.66 8.69
C PHE A 431 4.46 14.56 9.16
N LEU A 432 3.39 14.39 8.39
CA LEU A 432 2.37 13.39 8.56
C LEU A 432 2.36 12.50 7.32
N GLN A 433 2.12 11.21 7.51
CA GLN A 433 1.93 10.24 6.44
C GLN A 433 0.60 9.51 6.65
N PHE A 434 -0.23 9.47 5.61
CA PHE A 434 -1.54 8.80 5.66
C PHE A 434 -2.05 8.46 4.26
N GLY A 435 -2.95 7.49 4.16
CA GLY A 435 -3.75 7.25 2.95
C GLY A 435 -4.71 8.38 2.64
N SER A 436 -5.38 8.26 1.50
CA SER A 436 -6.32 9.28 1.04
C SER A 436 -7.38 9.55 2.10
N PRO A 437 -7.59 10.80 2.57
CA PRO A 437 -8.62 11.14 3.55
C PRO A 437 -10.02 11.17 2.90
N THR A 438 -10.32 10.14 2.12
CA THR A 438 -11.53 9.99 1.31
C THR A 438 -12.14 8.62 1.53
N VAL A 439 -13.46 8.57 1.55
CA VAL A 439 -14.23 7.34 1.37
C VAL A 439 -14.68 7.25 -0.09
N GLN A 440 -14.55 6.06 -0.67
CA GLN A 440 -14.92 5.81 -2.06
C GLN A 440 -15.68 4.49 -2.18
N ARG A 441 -16.91 4.53 -2.70
CA ARG A 441 -17.72 3.32 -2.96
C ARG A 441 -17.83 3.01 -4.44
N LYS A 442 -17.96 4.04 -5.26
CA LYS A 442 -17.93 3.96 -6.72
C LYS A 442 -16.63 4.54 -7.25
N ILE A 443 -16.17 4.03 -8.38
CA ILE A 443 -14.90 4.44 -8.97
C ILE A 443 -14.84 5.94 -9.32
N ASP A 444 -15.96 6.54 -9.67
CA ASP A 444 -16.10 7.92 -10.11
C ASP A 444 -16.53 8.89 -8.99
N GLU A 445 -16.80 8.39 -7.78
CA GLU A 445 -17.34 9.18 -6.67
C GLU A 445 -16.57 8.94 -5.37
N ALA A 446 -15.91 9.99 -4.87
CA ALA A 446 -15.21 9.99 -3.59
C ALA A 446 -15.63 11.20 -2.74
N HIS A 447 -15.69 11.00 -1.42
CA HIS A 447 -16.07 12.03 -0.45
C HIS A 447 -14.99 12.20 0.61
N ILE A 448 -14.75 13.43 1.05
CA ILE A 448 -13.82 13.71 2.15
C ILE A 448 -14.38 13.14 3.45
N LEU A 449 -13.54 12.38 4.16
CA LEU A 449 -13.85 11.81 5.44
C LEU A 449 -14.14 12.89 6.51
N GLN A 450 -15.14 12.67 7.36
CA GLN A 450 -15.54 13.68 8.36
C GLN A 450 -14.47 13.92 9.42
N GLU A 451 -13.68 12.90 9.76
CA GLU A 451 -12.58 13.07 10.73
C GLU A 451 -11.48 13.97 10.17
N PHE A 452 -11.19 13.88 8.87
CA PHE A 452 -10.28 14.83 8.22
C PHE A 452 -10.86 16.26 8.23
N ARG A 453 -12.16 16.43 8.00
CA ARG A 453 -12.80 17.76 8.14
C ARG A 453 -12.66 18.30 9.57
N ALA A 454 -12.88 17.45 10.57
CA ALA A 454 -12.72 17.80 11.97
C ALA A 454 -11.25 18.18 12.31
N LEU A 455 -10.27 17.50 11.71
CA LEU A 455 -8.86 17.88 11.82
C LEU A 455 -8.60 19.27 11.24
N VAL A 456 -9.05 19.55 10.02
CA VAL A 456 -8.80 20.84 9.37
C VAL A 456 -9.50 21.98 10.11
N ARG A 457 -10.68 21.73 10.70
CA ARG A 457 -11.33 22.67 11.63
C ARG A 457 -10.51 22.95 12.87
N SER A 458 -9.95 21.91 13.49
CA SER A 458 -9.05 22.05 14.62
C SER A 458 -7.82 22.89 14.26
N PHE A 459 -7.23 22.69 13.08
CA PHE A 459 -6.13 23.51 12.60
C PHE A 459 -6.54 24.95 12.34
N ALA A 460 -7.70 25.18 11.71
CA ALA A 460 -8.23 26.53 11.49
C ALA A 460 -8.41 27.29 12.81
N ALA A 461 -8.94 26.62 13.85
CA ALA A 461 -9.12 27.20 15.18
C ALA A 461 -7.78 27.50 15.90
N ALA A 462 -6.74 26.72 15.61
CA ALA A 462 -5.39 26.90 16.17
C ALA A 462 -4.50 27.83 15.32
N GLU A 463 -5.02 28.41 14.23
CA GLU A 463 -4.24 29.13 13.21
C GLU A 463 -3.09 28.29 12.61
N ASP A 464 -3.24 26.96 12.66
CA ASP A 464 -2.35 26.00 12.03
C ASP A 464 -2.72 25.80 10.56
N LYS A 465 -1.74 25.42 9.75
CA LYS A 465 -1.90 25.21 8.31
C LYS A 465 -1.22 23.93 7.85
N ILE A 466 -1.97 23.06 7.17
CA ILE A 466 -1.46 21.84 6.56
C ILE A 466 -1.28 21.99 5.05
N LEU A 467 -0.09 21.62 4.55
CA LEU A 467 0.14 21.38 3.13
C LEU A 467 -0.07 19.89 2.84
N ILE A 468 -1.00 19.56 1.96
CA ILE A 468 -1.22 18.20 1.46
C ILE A 468 -0.45 18.00 0.16
N VAL A 469 0.45 17.03 0.16
CA VAL A 469 1.15 16.53 -1.02
C VAL A 469 0.42 15.26 -1.49
N ASN A 470 -0.45 15.44 -2.47
CA ASN A 470 -1.18 14.38 -3.13
C ASN A 470 -0.30 13.69 -4.19
N LEU A 471 0.02 12.43 -3.95
CA LEU A 471 0.79 11.59 -4.86
C LEU A 471 -0.11 10.66 -5.71
N GLN A 472 -1.43 10.88 -5.71
CA GLN A 472 -2.34 10.16 -6.60
C GLN A 472 -2.35 10.78 -8.00
N ASP A 473 -2.58 9.96 -9.03
CA ASP A 473 -2.60 10.46 -10.41
C ASP A 473 -4.00 10.91 -10.82
N ARG A 474 -4.23 12.22 -10.81
CA ARG A 474 -5.53 12.80 -11.17
C ARG A 474 -5.97 12.53 -12.62
N THR A 475 -5.05 12.14 -13.51
CA THR A 475 -5.38 11.77 -14.90
C THR A 475 -5.81 10.31 -15.00
N HIS A 476 -5.46 9.50 -14.00
CA HIS A 476 -5.78 8.09 -13.96
C HIS A 476 -7.19 7.87 -13.40
N TRP A 477 -8.01 7.09 -14.10
CA TRP A 477 -9.42 6.86 -13.74
C TRP A 477 -9.65 6.31 -12.32
N LYS A 478 -8.73 5.49 -11.80
CA LYS A 478 -8.74 4.97 -10.41
C LYS A 478 -8.62 6.04 -9.33
N ASP A 479 -7.86 7.09 -9.62
CA ASP A 479 -7.43 8.10 -8.65
C ASP A 479 -8.16 9.43 -8.83
N HIS A 480 -8.71 9.67 -10.03
CA HIS A 480 -9.35 10.92 -10.41
C HIS A 480 -10.37 11.43 -9.38
N ALA A 481 -11.31 10.57 -8.96
CA ALA A 481 -12.37 10.96 -8.04
C ALA A 481 -11.81 11.41 -6.68
N ARG A 482 -10.83 10.69 -6.14
CA ARG A 482 -10.18 11.01 -4.86
C ARG A 482 -9.36 12.29 -4.95
N SER A 483 -8.53 12.43 -5.97
CA SER A 483 -7.74 13.66 -6.20
C SER A 483 -8.66 14.87 -6.35
N LYS A 484 -9.72 14.78 -7.16
CA LYS A 484 -10.68 15.85 -7.35
C LYS A 484 -11.39 16.24 -6.05
N ALA A 485 -11.80 15.26 -5.23
CA ALA A 485 -12.44 15.52 -3.96
C ALA A 485 -11.55 16.36 -3.03
N ILE A 486 -10.25 16.02 -2.93
CA ILE A 486 -9.31 16.70 -2.05
C ILE A 486 -8.90 18.07 -2.60
N GLU A 487 -8.69 18.17 -3.91
CA GLU A 487 -8.40 19.44 -4.59
C GLU A 487 -9.56 20.44 -4.45
N THR A 488 -10.81 19.97 -4.54
CA THR A 488 -12.01 20.81 -4.38
C THR A 488 -12.24 21.19 -2.91
N PHE A 489 -11.88 20.31 -1.98
CA PHE A 489 -12.10 20.52 -0.54
C PHE A 489 -11.46 21.81 -0.01
N GLN A 490 -10.24 22.14 -0.45
CA GLN A 490 -9.54 23.37 -0.03
C GLN A 490 -10.24 24.67 -0.47
N GLN A 491 -11.14 24.60 -1.47
CA GLN A 491 -11.85 25.76 -2.00
C GLN A 491 -12.99 26.22 -1.08
N GLY A 492 -13.42 25.35 -0.15
CA GLY A 492 -14.43 25.69 0.84
C GLY A 492 -13.96 26.84 1.74
N ALA A 493 -14.79 27.88 1.88
CA ALA A 493 -14.46 29.08 2.66
C ALA A 493 -14.05 28.75 4.11
N GLU A 494 -14.66 27.72 4.69
CA GLU A 494 -14.35 27.20 6.03
C GLU A 494 -12.92 26.64 6.14
N PHE A 495 -12.43 25.95 5.12
CA PHE A 495 -11.18 25.19 5.18
C PHE A 495 -9.97 25.93 4.60
N ARG A 496 -10.22 26.82 3.64
CA ARG A 496 -9.20 27.59 2.91
C ARG A 496 -8.06 28.18 3.76
N PRO A 497 -8.27 28.74 4.98
CA PRO A 497 -7.15 29.26 5.76
C PRO A 497 -6.19 28.17 6.29
N ALA A 498 -6.69 26.94 6.48
CA ALA A 498 -5.99 25.87 7.20
C ALA A 498 -5.42 24.77 6.29
N ILE A 499 -5.78 24.72 5.00
CA ILE A 499 -5.31 23.68 4.07
C ILE A 499 -4.87 24.25 2.73
N GLU A 500 -3.76 23.73 2.21
CA GLU A 500 -3.34 23.88 0.81
C GLU A 500 -3.10 22.49 0.23
N VAL A 501 -3.49 22.26 -1.02
CA VAL A 501 -3.28 20.96 -1.68
C VAL A 501 -2.44 21.15 -2.92
N VAL A 502 -1.45 20.26 -3.09
CA VAL A 502 -0.64 20.13 -4.29
C VAL A 502 -0.71 18.69 -4.77
N THR A 503 -0.99 18.48 -6.04
CA THR A 503 -0.98 17.16 -6.68
C THR A 503 0.21 17.06 -7.63
N LEU A 504 1.03 16.02 -7.43
CA LEU A 504 2.15 15.69 -8.32
C LEU A 504 1.76 14.55 -9.26
N ALA A 505 2.15 14.68 -10.54
CA ALA A 505 1.88 13.67 -11.55
C ALA A 505 2.90 12.51 -11.46
N VAL A 506 2.73 11.61 -10.49
CA VAL A 506 3.72 10.56 -10.16
C VAL A 506 3.38 9.15 -10.69
N ASN A 507 2.38 9.03 -11.57
CA ASN A 507 2.08 7.80 -12.32
C ASN A 507 1.88 8.00 -13.83
N THR A 508 2.14 9.21 -14.35
CA THR A 508 1.94 9.51 -15.77
C THR A 508 3.02 8.87 -16.66
N PRO A 509 2.76 8.70 -17.97
CA PRO A 509 3.77 8.25 -18.92
C PRO A 509 5.05 9.09 -18.90
N PHE A 510 4.91 10.42 -18.77
CA PHE A 510 6.04 11.31 -18.62
C PHE A 510 6.83 10.99 -17.35
N TYR A 511 6.17 10.85 -16.20
CA TYR A 511 6.86 10.52 -14.96
C TYR A 511 7.58 9.17 -15.07
N GLN A 512 6.98 8.15 -15.68
CA GLN A 512 7.58 6.82 -15.85
C GLN A 512 8.60 6.73 -16.99
N GLN A 513 8.73 7.80 -17.79
CA GLN A 513 9.56 7.86 -18.99
C GLN A 513 9.28 6.66 -19.91
N THR A 514 7.98 6.46 -20.19
CA THR A 514 7.44 5.45 -21.09
C THR A 514 6.87 6.10 -22.36
N ASP A 515 6.42 5.28 -23.30
CA ASP A 515 5.73 5.71 -24.52
C ASP A 515 6.57 6.75 -25.29
N ASP A 516 5.99 7.89 -25.64
CA ASP A 516 6.63 8.97 -26.40
C ASP A 516 7.88 9.57 -25.72
N TYR A 517 8.07 9.30 -24.42
CA TYR A 517 9.20 9.81 -23.63
C TYR A 517 10.36 8.81 -23.48
N PHE A 518 10.19 7.59 -23.97
CA PHE A 518 11.20 6.54 -23.83
C PHE A 518 12.52 6.90 -24.55
N ASP A 519 12.42 7.41 -25.78
CA ASP A 519 13.57 7.76 -26.65
C ASP A 519 13.97 9.25 -26.58
N MET A 520 13.53 9.98 -25.55
CA MET A 520 13.85 11.39 -25.36
C MET A 520 15.29 11.58 -24.83
N HIS A 521 16.28 11.54 -25.72
CA HIS A 521 17.71 11.62 -25.33
C HIS A 521 18.26 13.03 -25.19
N SER A 522 17.66 14.03 -25.85
CA SER A 522 18.08 15.43 -25.77
C SER A 522 17.76 16.01 -24.39
N LYS A 523 18.79 16.50 -23.68
CA LYS A 523 18.61 17.11 -22.37
C LYS A 523 17.78 18.39 -22.45
N ALA A 524 17.99 19.18 -23.51
CA ALA A 524 17.23 20.41 -23.73
C ALA A 524 15.73 20.11 -23.91
N ASP A 525 15.41 19.17 -24.80
CA ASP A 525 14.02 18.77 -25.09
C ASP A 525 13.35 18.20 -23.84
N PHE A 526 14.07 17.37 -23.08
CA PHE A 526 13.58 16.84 -21.82
C PHE A 526 13.31 17.92 -20.77
N THR A 527 14.24 18.87 -20.58
CA THR A 527 14.02 19.96 -19.60
C THR A 527 12.86 20.86 -20.00
N GLN A 528 12.68 21.10 -21.30
CA GLN A 528 11.54 21.86 -21.83
C GLN A 528 10.23 21.10 -21.62
N ALA A 529 10.20 19.81 -21.95
CA ALA A 529 9.05 18.95 -21.71
C ALA A 529 8.69 18.89 -20.23
N LEU A 530 9.67 18.76 -19.31
CA LEU A 530 9.42 18.79 -17.87
C LEU A 530 8.77 20.10 -17.41
N TYR A 531 9.28 21.23 -17.90
CA TYR A 531 8.71 22.54 -17.61
C TYR A 531 7.26 22.65 -18.12
N GLU A 532 7.00 22.22 -19.36
CA GLU A 532 5.65 22.19 -19.96
C GLU A 532 4.70 21.26 -19.19
N GLN A 533 5.16 20.11 -18.72
CA GLN A 533 4.34 19.19 -17.92
C GLN A 533 3.93 19.83 -16.59
N ILE A 534 4.87 20.46 -15.86
CA ILE A 534 4.56 21.09 -14.57
C ILE A 534 3.65 22.31 -14.77
N THR A 535 3.95 23.15 -15.76
CA THR A 535 3.18 24.40 -16.02
C THR A 535 1.86 24.15 -16.75
N GLY A 536 1.72 23.01 -17.44
CA GLY A 536 0.45 22.55 -18.02
C GLY A 536 -0.61 22.22 -16.97
N GLY A 537 -0.21 22.12 -15.69
CA GLY A 537 -1.11 22.02 -14.55
C GLY A 537 -2.03 20.81 -14.68
N GLU A 538 -3.34 21.06 -14.62
CA GLU A 538 -4.37 20.00 -14.57
C GLU A 538 -4.32 19.07 -15.78
N ALA A 539 -4.02 19.59 -16.97
CA ALA A 539 -3.97 18.82 -18.20
C ALA A 539 -2.84 17.77 -18.20
N CYS A 540 -1.80 18.00 -17.41
CA CYS A 540 -0.62 17.12 -17.28
C CYS A 540 -0.62 16.33 -15.97
N GLY A 541 -1.72 16.36 -15.21
CA GLY A 541 -1.87 15.64 -13.95
C GLY A 541 -1.34 16.36 -12.72
N TYR A 542 -0.94 17.62 -12.85
CA TYR A 542 -0.53 18.45 -11.72
C TYR A 542 -1.69 19.27 -11.17
N PHE A 543 -1.61 19.62 -9.90
CA PHE A 543 -2.46 20.63 -9.28
C PHE A 543 -1.60 21.47 -8.34
N PHE A 544 -1.62 22.79 -8.49
CA PHE A 544 -0.89 23.70 -7.62
C PHE A 544 -1.79 24.90 -7.28
N PRO A 545 -1.65 25.49 -6.09
CA PRO A 545 -2.31 26.76 -5.78
C PRO A 545 -1.88 27.85 -6.77
N HIS A 546 -2.83 28.67 -7.26
CA HIS A 546 -2.70 29.62 -8.38
C HIS A 546 -1.66 30.76 -8.24
N LYS A 547 -0.71 30.67 -7.29
CA LYS A 547 0.30 31.72 -7.01
C LYS A 547 1.74 31.20 -6.87
N ILE A 548 2.00 29.91 -7.08
CA ILE A 548 3.28 29.30 -6.66
C ILE A 548 4.15 28.83 -7.85
N LEU A 549 3.61 28.85 -9.08
CA LEU A 549 4.26 28.35 -10.28
C LEU A 549 4.95 29.43 -11.14
N ASP A 550 5.36 30.55 -10.55
CA ASP A 550 6.10 31.62 -11.24
C ASP A 550 7.44 31.10 -11.85
N ASP A 551 8.36 32.01 -12.21
CA ASP A 551 9.72 31.72 -12.69
C ASP A 551 10.52 30.71 -11.84
N LYS A 552 10.04 30.37 -10.64
CA LYS A 552 10.63 29.41 -9.71
C LYS A 552 10.79 28.02 -10.29
N VAL A 553 9.78 27.49 -11.00
CA VAL A 553 9.85 26.14 -11.60
C VAL A 553 11.02 26.06 -12.57
N LYS A 554 11.15 27.08 -13.43
CA LYS A 554 12.23 27.18 -14.40
C LYS A 554 13.59 27.24 -13.71
N LYS A 555 13.73 28.07 -12.67
CA LYS A 555 14.97 28.17 -11.88
C LYS A 555 15.35 26.85 -11.20
N ILE A 556 14.38 26.11 -10.67
CA ILE A 556 14.60 24.77 -10.09
C ILE A 556 15.08 23.79 -11.14
N ILE A 557 14.43 23.73 -12.32
CA ILE A 557 14.85 22.84 -13.42
C ILE A 557 16.27 23.20 -13.90
N GLU A 558 16.55 24.48 -14.11
CA GLU A 558 17.88 24.96 -14.53
C GLU A 558 18.96 24.64 -13.50
N PHE A 559 18.66 24.86 -12.22
CA PHE A 559 19.56 24.53 -11.13
C PHE A 559 19.84 23.03 -11.08
N THR A 560 18.81 22.18 -11.13
CA THR A 560 18.95 20.73 -11.10
C THR A 560 19.78 20.24 -12.29
N SER A 561 19.49 20.76 -13.48
CA SER A 561 20.20 20.45 -14.71
C SER A 561 21.70 20.70 -14.63
N ARG A 562 22.10 21.90 -14.18
CA ARG A 562 23.52 22.31 -14.10
C ARG A 562 24.25 21.62 -12.95
N THR A 563 23.59 21.48 -11.81
CA THR A 563 24.23 21.02 -10.57
C THR A 563 24.46 19.51 -10.56
N PHE A 564 23.45 18.72 -10.90
CA PHE A 564 23.46 17.26 -10.76
C PHE A 564 23.77 16.52 -12.07
N PHE A 565 23.42 17.10 -13.22
CA PHE A 565 23.53 16.44 -14.53
C PHE A 565 24.50 17.13 -15.50
N GLY A 566 25.30 18.10 -15.00
CA GLY A 566 26.38 18.77 -15.74
C GLY A 566 25.97 19.44 -17.06
N GLU A 567 26.94 19.59 -17.97
CA GLU A 567 26.76 20.26 -19.28
C GLU A 567 26.55 19.27 -20.45
N SER A 568 26.32 17.98 -20.16
CA SER A 568 26.04 17.00 -21.20
C SER A 568 24.79 17.40 -22.00
N LYS A 569 24.88 17.34 -23.34
CA LYS A 569 23.73 17.58 -24.22
C LYS A 569 22.71 16.43 -24.20
N ASN A 570 23.16 15.23 -23.81
CA ASN A 570 22.33 14.04 -23.77
C ASN A 570 22.04 13.64 -22.33
N ILE A 571 20.87 13.05 -22.11
CA ILE A 571 20.43 12.52 -20.81
C ILE A 571 19.81 11.13 -21.01
N ASN A 572 20.29 10.14 -20.26
CA ASN A 572 19.79 8.78 -20.33
C ASN A 572 18.50 8.61 -19.49
N ARG A 573 17.77 7.51 -19.70
CA ARG A 573 16.48 7.28 -19.03
C ARG A 573 16.59 7.29 -17.50
N LYS A 574 17.63 6.69 -16.92
CA LYS A 574 17.85 6.68 -15.47
C LYS A 574 18.06 8.11 -14.94
N GLU A 575 18.92 8.89 -15.62
CA GLU A 575 19.16 10.28 -15.27
C GLU A 575 17.88 11.13 -15.37
N ARG A 576 17.03 10.90 -16.38
CA ARG A 576 15.72 11.58 -16.50
C ARG A 576 14.80 11.26 -15.33
N LEU A 577 14.75 10.00 -14.89
CA LEU A 577 13.95 9.58 -13.72
C LEU A 577 14.45 10.27 -12.44
N ASP A 578 15.76 10.25 -12.19
CA ASP A 578 16.38 10.95 -11.04
C ASP A 578 16.14 12.46 -11.10
N PHE A 579 16.19 13.05 -12.29
CA PHE A 579 15.94 14.48 -12.50
C PHE A 579 14.52 14.85 -12.08
N ILE A 580 13.51 14.08 -12.50
CA ILE A 580 12.11 14.30 -12.14
C ILE A 580 11.93 14.25 -10.62
N GLU A 581 12.49 13.24 -9.96
CA GLU A 581 12.42 13.09 -8.50
C GLU A 581 13.05 14.28 -7.76
N LEU A 582 14.23 14.74 -8.20
CA LEU A 582 14.89 15.92 -7.61
C LEU A 582 14.03 17.18 -7.77
N VAL A 583 13.48 17.41 -8.97
CA VAL A 583 12.63 18.58 -9.22
C VAL A 583 11.37 18.52 -8.38
N HIS A 584 10.68 17.38 -8.31
CA HIS A 584 9.51 17.20 -7.44
C HIS A 584 9.85 17.45 -5.98
N THR A 585 10.95 16.87 -5.48
CA THR A 585 11.42 17.07 -4.11
C THR A 585 11.69 18.54 -3.80
N PHE A 586 12.42 19.23 -4.68
CA PHE A 586 12.73 20.66 -4.52
C PHE A 586 11.50 21.54 -4.58
N LEU A 587 10.53 21.25 -5.47
CA LEU A 587 9.26 21.96 -5.50
C LEU A 587 8.50 21.82 -4.18
N ILE A 588 8.42 20.61 -3.62
CA ILE A 588 7.76 20.39 -2.33
C ILE A 588 8.47 21.12 -1.20
N ILE A 589 9.81 21.08 -1.14
CA ILE A 589 10.58 21.83 -0.14
C ILE A 589 10.28 23.34 -0.27
N HIS A 590 10.31 23.89 -1.48
CA HIS A 590 9.95 25.30 -1.69
C HIS A 590 8.53 25.63 -1.22
N LEU A 591 7.56 24.76 -1.51
CA LEU A 591 6.16 24.92 -1.09
C LEU A 591 6.02 24.93 0.43
N ILE A 592 6.73 24.05 1.14
CA ILE A 592 6.68 23.96 2.61
C ILE A 592 7.06 25.30 3.27
N PHE A 593 8.14 25.91 2.79
CA PHE A 593 8.65 27.15 3.38
C PHE A 593 7.89 28.38 2.91
N SER A 594 7.57 28.47 1.60
CA SER A 594 6.83 29.61 1.03
C SER A 594 5.39 29.74 1.56
N LEU A 595 4.68 28.61 1.77
CA LEU A 595 3.30 28.60 2.25
C LEU A 595 3.15 28.79 3.75
N LYS A 596 4.26 28.73 4.48
CA LYS A 596 4.28 28.78 5.93
C LYS A 596 3.35 27.76 6.61
N CYS A 597 3.32 26.51 6.12
CA CYS A 597 2.57 25.40 6.72
C CYS A 597 3.20 24.80 7.99
N THR A 598 2.45 24.64 9.07
CA THR A 598 2.91 23.97 10.31
C THR A 598 2.88 22.45 10.21
N PHE A 599 2.06 21.91 9.31
CA PHE A 599 1.97 20.49 8.99
C PHE A 599 2.17 20.23 7.50
N VAL A 600 2.72 19.07 7.18
CA VAL A 600 2.85 18.56 5.81
C VAL A 600 2.29 17.14 5.79
N GLY A 601 1.19 16.91 5.08
CA GLY A 601 0.62 15.58 4.88
C GLY A 601 1.07 15.00 3.55
N ILE A 602 1.83 13.91 3.58
CA ILE A 602 2.22 13.16 2.39
C ILE A 602 1.26 11.98 2.25
N MET A 603 0.53 11.94 1.13
CA MET A 603 -0.49 10.91 0.93
C MET A 603 -0.44 10.28 -0.45
N GLY A 604 -0.84 9.01 -0.49
CA GLY A 604 -1.16 8.26 -1.70
C GLY A 604 -2.59 7.74 -1.59
N LYS A 605 -2.93 6.66 -2.32
CA LYS A 605 -4.24 6.00 -2.14
C LYS A 605 -4.42 5.47 -0.71
N ASP A 606 -3.35 4.92 -0.12
CA ASP A 606 -3.33 4.13 1.11
C ASP A 606 -2.13 4.43 2.02
N GLY A 607 -1.33 5.46 1.70
CA GLY A 607 -0.23 5.87 2.57
C GLY A 607 0.93 4.88 2.64
N LEU A 608 0.92 3.81 1.82
CA LEU A 608 1.90 2.74 1.81
C LEU A 608 3.04 3.10 0.86
N ASP A 609 3.21 2.37 -0.24
CA ASP A 609 4.43 2.39 -1.04
C ASP A 609 4.91 3.80 -1.43
N LEU A 610 4.06 4.54 -2.14
CA LEU A 610 4.45 5.81 -2.74
C LEU A 610 4.65 6.92 -1.69
N ALA A 611 3.73 7.04 -0.73
CA ALA A 611 3.82 8.05 0.32
C ALA A 611 4.96 7.75 1.30
N SER A 612 5.15 6.48 1.68
CA SER A 612 6.25 6.03 2.55
C SER A 612 7.61 6.33 1.94
N VAL A 613 7.80 5.91 0.68
CA VAL A 613 9.08 6.10 -0.02
C VAL A 613 9.36 7.59 -0.26
N PHE A 614 8.35 8.38 -0.64
CA PHE A 614 8.52 9.83 -0.82
C PHE A 614 8.82 10.54 0.50
N SER A 615 8.13 10.17 1.60
CA SER A 615 8.38 10.68 2.95
C SER A 615 9.80 10.37 3.43
N ALA A 616 10.25 9.13 3.23
CA ALA A 616 11.62 8.73 3.55
C ALA A 616 12.66 9.45 2.66
N GLY A 617 12.35 9.67 1.39
CA GLY A 617 13.18 10.46 0.47
C GLY A 617 13.34 11.91 0.93
N LEU A 618 12.24 12.58 1.31
CA LEU A 618 12.27 13.92 1.89
C LEU A 618 13.07 13.96 3.19
N PHE A 619 12.84 12.99 4.07
CA PHE A 619 13.61 12.85 5.31
C PHE A 619 15.12 12.77 5.02
N ALA A 620 15.54 11.91 4.08
CA ALA A 620 16.94 11.75 3.72
C ALA A 620 17.55 13.02 3.10
N VAL A 621 16.78 13.76 2.29
CA VAL A 621 17.23 15.05 1.73
C VAL A 621 17.41 16.09 2.83
N PHE A 622 16.45 16.24 3.76
CA PHE A 622 16.59 17.14 4.90
C PHE A 622 17.74 16.73 5.83
N HIS A 623 17.93 15.43 6.06
CA HIS A 623 19.06 14.92 6.80
C HIS A 623 20.38 15.35 6.14
N LEU A 624 20.54 15.10 4.84
CA LEU A 624 21.75 15.47 4.09
C LEU A 624 22.01 16.99 4.06
N PHE A 625 20.97 17.83 4.13
CA PHE A 625 21.11 19.28 4.32
C PHE A 625 21.70 19.64 5.69
N ASN A 626 21.32 18.91 6.74
CA ASN A 626 21.80 19.11 8.11
C ASN A 626 23.17 18.46 8.33
N GLU A 627 23.27 17.14 8.17
CA GLU A 627 24.45 16.31 8.44
C GLU A 627 24.68 15.33 7.28
N ARG A 628 25.93 15.16 6.85
CA ARG A 628 26.28 14.16 5.80
C ARG A 628 26.56 12.77 6.35
N VAL A 629 26.90 12.69 7.63
CA VAL A 629 27.21 11.45 8.32
C VAL A 629 25.93 10.92 8.94
N TRP A 630 25.64 9.66 8.72
CA TRP A 630 24.46 8.98 9.25
C TRP A 630 24.83 8.20 10.51
N LYS A 631 23.97 8.30 11.53
CA LYS A 631 24.01 7.41 12.69
C LYS A 631 23.15 6.18 12.41
N GLU A 632 23.46 5.07 13.08
CA GLU A 632 22.73 3.81 12.94
C GLU A 632 21.23 3.98 13.22
N GLU A 633 20.88 4.74 14.26
CA GLU A 633 19.49 5.05 14.63
C GLU A 633 18.75 5.82 13.52
N GLU A 634 19.44 6.73 12.82
CA GLU A 634 18.88 7.57 11.75
C GLU A 634 18.62 6.74 10.48
N TYR A 635 19.56 5.85 10.15
CA TYR A 635 19.39 4.91 9.04
C TYR A 635 18.29 3.88 9.34
N THR A 636 18.25 3.37 10.57
CA THR A 636 17.19 2.45 11.02
C THR A 636 15.83 3.13 10.91
N PHE A 637 15.72 4.39 11.32
CA PHE A 637 14.50 5.17 11.15
C PHE A 637 14.12 5.39 9.68
N PHE A 638 15.08 5.68 8.81
CA PHE A 638 14.87 5.77 7.36
C PHE A 638 14.31 4.48 6.77
N LEU A 639 14.85 3.32 7.16
CA LEU A 639 14.28 2.01 6.77
C LEU A 639 12.85 1.84 7.31
N ALA A 640 12.57 2.25 8.55
CA ALA A 640 11.22 2.18 9.12
C ALA A 640 10.21 2.95 8.29
N LEU A 641 10.55 4.17 7.90
CA LEU A 641 9.68 5.02 7.09
C LEU A 641 9.33 4.35 5.77
N MET A 642 10.26 3.63 5.15
CA MET A 642 10.05 2.96 3.86
C MET A 642 9.30 1.64 3.97
N PHE A 643 9.70 0.76 4.89
CA PHE A 643 9.31 -0.65 4.87
C PHE A 643 8.18 -0.99 5.83
N ALA A 644 8.08 -0.31 6.98
CA ALA A 644 7.13 -0.69 8.02
C ALA A 644 5.66 -0.54 7.58
N PRO A 645 5.23 0.55 6.90
CA PRO A 645 3.82 0.73 6.54
C PRO A 645 3.28 -0.41 5.67
N THR A 646 3.98 -0.72 4.58
CA THR A 646 3.57 -1.80 3.66
C THR A 646 3.64 -3.17 4.33
N LEU A 647 4.68 -3.45 5.12
CA LEU A 647 4.82 -4.74 5.79
C LEU A 647 3.70 -4.97 6.81
N LEU A 648 3.37 -3.97 7.63
CA LEU A 648 2.33 -4.13 8.65
C LEU A 648 0.96 -4.33 8.02
N LEU A 649 0.60 -3.47 7.07
CA LEU A 649 -0.78 -3.41 6.58
C LEU A 649 -1.07 -4.39 5.44
N ARG A 650 -0.07 -4.72 4.62
CA ARG A 650 -0.22 -5.58 3.44
C ARG A 650 0.66 -6.83 3.49
N GLU A 651 1.47 -7.01 4.53
CA GLU A 651 2.25 -8.23 4.76
C GLU A 651 3.18 -8.57 3.58
N ARG A 652 3.68 -7.53 2.90
CA ARG A 652 4.61 -7.63 1.76
C ARG A 652 5.68 -6.55 1.82
N ALA A 653 6.73 -6.72 1.01
CA ALA A 653 7.72 -5.67 0.80
C ALA A 653 7.13 -4.49 0.02
N VAL A 654 7.78 -3.33 0.18
CA VAL A 654 7.49 -2.11 -0.60
C VAL A 654 7.70 -2.33 -2.09
N ASP A 655 6.97 -1.62 -2.95
CA ASP A 655 7.17 -1.71 -4.40
C ASP A 655 8.61 -1.37 -4.80
N GLY A 656 9.31 -2.33 -5.41
CA GLY A 656 10.73 -2.22 -5.75
C GLY A 656 11.02 -1.15 -6.80
N MET A 657 10.08 -0.82 -7.69
CA MET A 657 10.27 0.23 -8.69
C MET A 657 10.27 1.60 -8.03
N ARG A 658 9.35 1.85 -7.09
CA ARG A 658 9.33 3.08 -6.28
C ARG A 658 10.59 3.21 -5.45
N LEU A 659 10.95 2.16 -4.74
CA LEU A 659 12.14 2.14 -3.91
C LEU A 659 13.40 2.45 -4.74
N SER A 660 13.63 1.69 -5.82
CA SER A 660 14.81 1.85 -6.68
C SER A 660 14.95 3.26 -7.24
N ARG A 661 13.82 3.86 -7.64
CA ARG A 661 13.80 5.22 -8.17
C ARG A 661 14.21 6.26 -7.12
N THR A 662 13.63 6.21 -5.93
CA THR A 662 13.98 7.15 -4.85
C THR A 662 15.40 6.95 -4.36
N VAL A 663 15.84 5.70 -4.19
CA VAL A 663 17.23 5.38 -3.83
C VAL A 663 18.22 5.90 -4.89
N SER A 664 17.90 5.73 -6.17
CA SER A 664 18.73 6.25 -7.28
C SER A 664 18.86 7.78 -7.21
N MET A 665 17.74 8.48 -7.02
CA MET A 665 17.74 9.92 -6.83
C MET A 665 18.57 10.35 -5.61
N LEU A 666 18.42 9.67 -4.47
CA LEU A 666 19.16 9.97 -3.24
C LEU A 666 20.67 9.76 -3.43
N SER A 667 21.07 8.70 -4.14
CA SER A 667 22.47 8.46 -4.50
C SER A 667 23.05 9.55 -5.41
N THR A 668 22.24 10.06 -6.35
CA THR A 668 22.59 11.22 -7.19
C THR A 668 22.74 12.49 -6.35
N PHE A 669 21.85 12.72 -5.38
CA PHE A 669 21.90 13.88 -4.49
C PHE A 669 23.13 13.83 -3.55
N ALA A 670 23.36 12.69 -2.90
CA ALA A 670 24.49 12.48 -2.00
C ALA A 670 25.85 12.46 -2.73
N GLY A 671 25.86 12.13 -4.02
CA GLY A 671 27.07 12.05 -4.84
C GLY A 671 27.76 13.38 -5.12
N ILE A 672 27.19 14.52 -4.71
CA ILE A 672 27.89 15.79 -4.77
C ILE A 672 29.08 15.76 -3.81
N GLY A 673 30.31 15.86 -4.34
CA GLY A 673 31.52 15.91 -3.54
C GLY A 673 31.54 17.08 -2.53
N GLU A 674 32.18 16.88 -1.38
CA GLU A 674 32.16 17.82 -0.24
C GLU A 674 32.52 19.26 -0.63
N LYS A 675 33.53 19.45 -1.49
CA LYS A 675 33.94 20.80 -1.95
C LYS A 675 32.85 21.54 -2.72
N LYS A 676 32.02 20.82 -3.49
CA LYS A 676 30.91 21.41 -4.26
C LYS A 676 29.66 21.54 -3.39
N TRP A 677 29.55 20.74 -2.33
CA TRP A 677 28.38 20.68 -1.47
C TRP A 677 28.03 22.02 -0.83
N GLU A 678 28.96 22.69 -0.14
CA GLU A 678 28.63 23.94 0.58
C GLU A 678 28.10 25.02 -0.36
N SER A 679 28.72 25.18 -1.55
CA SER A 679 28.23 26.10 -2.58
C SER A 679 26.85 25.71 -3.12
N THR A 680 26.60 24.40 -3.25
CA THR A 680 25.35 23.85 -3.75
C THR A 680 24.24 24.01 -2.71
N LYS A 681 24.53 23.67 -1.46
CA LYS A 681 23.67 23.81 -0.28
C LYS A 681 23.22 25.25 -0.13
N SER A 682 24.15 26.22 -0.16
CA SER A 682 23.81 27.65 -0.07
C SER A 682 22.97 28.13 -1.25
N SER A 683 23.31 27.75 -2.48
CA SER A 683 22.56 28.13 -3.68
C SER A 683 21.15 27.55 -3.68
N LEU A 684 21.02 26.28 -3.28
CA LEU A 684 19.75 25.57 -3.22
C LEU A 684 18.88 26.09 -2.08
N ALA A 685 19.45 26.38 -0.92
CA ALA A 685 18.79 27.04 0.20
C ALA A 685 18.18 28.39 -0.20
N SER A 686 18.98 29.24 -0.85
CA SER A 686 18.51 30.52 -1.38
C SER A 686 17.43 30.32 -2.45
N LEU A 687 17.61 29.33 -3.33
CA LEU A 687 16.61 29.00 -4.33
C LEU A 687 15.32 28.48 -3.71
N LEU A 688 15.35 27.70 -2.65
CA LEU A 688 14.15 27.10 -2.05
C LEU A 688 13.54 27.96 -0.93
N GLU A 689 14.19 29.08 -0.60
CA GLU A 689 13.78 30.04 0.44
C GLU A 689 13.77 29.42 1.85
N PHE A 690 14.81 28.64 2.17
CA PHE A 690 15.02 28.11 3.53
C PHE A 690 16.47 28.27 4.01
N HIS A 691 16.65 28.28 5.32
CA HIS A 691 17.93 28.49 6.02
C HIS A 691 18.47 27.15 6.57
N PRO A 692 19.42 26.52 5.87
CA PRO A 692 19.85 25.18 6.20
C PRO A 692 20.74 25.11 7.44
N ASP A 693 21.32 26.24 7.88
CA ASP A 693 22.16 26.30 9.08
C ASP A 693 21.32 26.34 10.37
N ASP A 694 20.05 26.74 10.26
CA ASP A 694 19.06 26.69 11.35
C ASP A 694 18.20 25.41 11.29
N LEU A 695 18.48 24.53 10.34
CA LEU A 695 17.74 23.30 10.10
C LEU A 695 18.08 22.28 11.18
N THR A 696 17.15 21.97 12.06
CA THR A 696 17.28 20.86 13.00
C THR A 696 16.28 19.78 12.66
N LEU A 697 16.79 18.58 12.35
CA LEU A 697 15.99 17.37 12.20
C LEU A 697 15.72 16.79 13.59
N GLN A 698 14.47 16.81 14.04
CA GLN A 698 14.14 16.31 15.38
C GLN A 698 13.75 14.84 15.30
N LEU A 699 14.75 13.98 15.51
CA LEU A 699 14.58 12.53 15.67
C LEU A 699 14.45 12.09 17.13
N LYS A 700 14.99 12.89 18.06
CA LYS A 700 15.06 12.60 19.51
C LYS A 700 13.70 12.42 20.21
N GLU A 701 12.61 12.62 19.50
CA GLU A 701 11.26 12.33 20.00
C GLU A 701 10.66 11.03 19.42
N LEU A 702 11.47 10.24 18.71
CA LEU A 702 11.13 8.96 18.05
C LEU A 702 11.99 7.78 18.57
N THR A 703 13.15 8.07 19.17
CA THR A 703 13.97 7.17 20.00
C THR A 703 13.56 7.27 21.46
#